data_AF-A5DJC9-F1
#
_entry.id   AF-A5DJC9-F1
#
_cell.length_a   1.000
_cell.length_b   1.000
_cell.length_c   1.000
_cell.angle_alpha   90.00
_cell.angle_beta   90.00
_cell.angle_gamma   90.00
#
_symmetry.space_group_name_H-M   'P 1'
#
loop_
_entity.id
_entity.type
_entity.pdbx_description
1 polymer ?
#
loop_
_entity_poly.entity_id
_entity_poly.type
_entity_poly.pdbx_seq_one_letter_code
_entity_poly.pdbx_strand_id
1 'polypeptide(L)'
;MAQLTDKVFIQDLAVTAVTGRDAWSKPSPQPITISVSLQTDFHQASVTDNLKYSLNYAVISRNISEYMKSQEHRNFGSLGNIAENVAVTVLDPKKHGGEHASVVVKSTKSEIRASSIEYTVARSRGLGAVVDDHIRINGLRLLTIIGVFTFEREQRQIVDIDIDLKVVPGSETSVHQIVDDVVRYVETSNFKTVEALVMKIGQLIFQFHSTGVKDVSVKVTKPNAITFTEGVGVVSDMTIDSFKNVQPLEFKNKLSHSGFDLPTSEEEARFTEGTHVAYIAFGSNVGDQLSNITEALKLLEQKGVHVESTSSLYVSKPMYHKDQAEFFNGVIKVNVKHSPQELLAVLKEVEYQHLQRVKEFDNGPRSIDLDIILYDEISMNTPELTIPHKAMLERTFVLQPLCEVLGPEYVHPVSAEPVHDHLNQLLKTQPDSNLQESSALLSMTPVSRLKRPILQYDMQNGSQKTLIMGIMNTTPDSFSDGGANYRLSEEDVQQKVLRLIEDGADIIDIGGVSTRPGSAAPDIDEELARVVPVVEAIRKCKNEKVANVLVSIDTYRAKVAEKCLEAGADIINDISMGLYDETIFDIVAKFGCPYIVNHTRGTPETMSKLTNYESNTNEDIIEYSVTDAISGPETVNLLNGVCRELSSQILKAFTRGVRKWQIIVDPGIGFAKNMSQNLAILSHTNILKNYSVENRAAGSYFALTGLPILIGASRKRFLGTLIDEPVAANRAFATGATVTASVQQGAHIVRVHDVKPMAEVARVADAIYRNI
;
A
#
# COMPACT_ATOMS: atom_id res chain seq x y z
N MET A 1 23.05 -2.51 -63.91
CA MET A 1 23.64 -1.20 -63.51
C MET A 1 24.41 -1.45 -62.24
N ALA A 2 25.71 -1.13 -62.21
CA ALA A 2 26.50 -1.25 -60.99
C ALA A 2 25.91 -0.31 -59.93
N GLN A 3 25.72 -0.81 -58.71
CA GLN A 3 25.27 -0.01 -57.58
C GLN A 3 26.41 0.96 -57.25
N LEU A 4 26.22 2.26 -57.49
CA LEU A 4 27.19 3.29 -57.13
C LEU A 4 27.35 3.26 -55.59
N THR A 5 28.48 2.77 -55.07
CA THR A 5 28.74 2.65 -53.63
C THR A 5 29.48 3.84 -53.04
N ASP A 6 30.11 4.65 -53.89
CA ASP A 6 30.99 5.74 -53.46
C ASP A 6 30.20 7.00 -53.10
N LYS A 7 30.66 7.74 -52.10
CA LYS A 7 30.00 8.95 -51.59
C LYS A 7 30.97 10.12 -51.49
N VAL A 8 30.57 11.27 -52.04
CA VAL A 8 31.19 12.57 -51.78
C VAL A 8 30.29 13.35 -50.84
N PHE A 9 30.82 13.84 -49.73
CA PHE A 9 30.04 14.53 -48.71
C PHE A 9 30.59 15.93 -48.38
N ILE A 10 29.67 16.82 -48.03
CA ILE A 10 29.90 18.14 -47.46
C ILE A 10 29.20 18.11 -46.11
N GLN A 11 29.93 18.45 -45.04
CA GLN A 11 29.41 18.40 -43.68
C GLN A 11 29.29 19.81 -43.11
N ASP A 12 28.14 20.11 -42.53
CA ASP A 12 27.83 21.30 -41.75
C ASP A 12 28.21 22.64 -42.40
N LEU A 13 27.84 22.82 -43.68
CA LEU A 13 28.00 24.10 -44.37
C LEU A 13 27.10 25.16 -43.71
N ALA A 14 27.71 26.12 -43.01
CA ALA A 14 27.00 27.18 -42.30
C ALA A 14 26.39 28.21 -43.26
N VAL A 15 25.08 28.44 -43.16
CA VAL A 15 24.34 29.44 -43.94
C VAL A 15 23.26 30.11 -43.09
N THR A 16 22.69 31.21 -43.59
CA THR A 16 21.57 31.93 -42.98
C THR A 16 20.31 31.76 -43.83
N ALA A 17 19.17 31.47 -43.19
CA ALA A 17 17.88 31.36 -43.87
C ALA A 17 16.71 31.69 -42.94
N VAL A 18 15.59 32.16 -43.50
CA VAL A 18 14.32 32.29 -42.77
C VAL A 18 13.56 30.97 -42.91
N THR A 19 13.60 30.15 -41.86
CA THR A 19 13.09 28.76 -41.82
C THR A 19 11.60 28.66 -41.48
N GLY A 20 10.94 29.79 -41.17
CA GLY A 20 9.57 29.86 -40.67
C GLY A 20 9.44 30.89 -39.54
N ARG A 21 8.76 30.50 -38.47
CA ARG A 21 8.68 31.26 -37.21
C ARG A 21 9.87 30.89 -36.32
N ASP A 22 10.56 31.86 -35.74
CA ASP A 22 11.58 31.58 -34.73
C ASP A 22 10.95 31.14 -33.40
N ALA A 23 11.80 30.81 -32.41
CA ALA A 23 11.43 30.53 -31.03
C ALA A 23 10.46 31.56 -30.38
N TRP A 24 10.36 32.77 -30.95
CA TRP A 24 9.52 33.89 -30.49
C TRP A 24 8.41 34.24 -31.51
N SER A 25 8.12 33.33 -32.46
CA SER A 25 7.15 33.50 -33.54
C SER A 25 7.44 34.62 -34.56
N LYS A 26 8.69 35.08 -34.69
CA LYS A 26 9.14 36.10 -35.65
C LYS A 26 9.84 35.48 -36.86
N PRO A 27 9.60 35.97 -38.08
CA PRO A 27 10.33 35.53 -39.27
C PRO A 27 11.65 36.29 -39.39
N SER A 28 12.70 35.84 -38.71
CA SER A 28 14.06 36.40 -38.84
C SER A 28 15.06 35.36 -39.38
N PRO A 29 16.13 35.78 -40.10
CA PRO A 29 17.16 34.87 -40.56
C PRO A 29 17.84 34.13 -39.38
N GLN A 30 17.91 32.81 -39.47
CA GLN A 30 18.56 31.96 -38.47
C GLN A 30 19.80 31.29 -39.04
N PRO A 31 20.86 31.09 -38.22
CA PRO A 31 21.98 30.25 -38.61
C PRO A 31 21.53 28.79 -38.68
N ILE A 32 21.75 28.15 -39.82
CA ILE A 32 21.52 26.73 -40.05
C ILE A 32 22.78 26.09 -40.63
N THR A 33 22.91 24.77 -40.49
CA THR A 33 23.94 24.01 -41.19
C THR A 33 23.31 23.07 -42.22
N ILE A 34 23.97 22.95 -43.37
CA ILE A 34 23.54 22.07 -44.46
C ILE A 34 24.63 21.03 -44.69
N SER A 35 24.28 19.76 -44.54
CA SER A 35 25.13 18.64 -44.94
C SER A 35 24.56 17.98 -46.19
N VAL A 36 25.42 17.63 -47.13
CA VAL A 36 25.02 17.01 -48.41
C VAL A 36 25.90 15.79 -48.67
N SER A 37 25.31 14.65 -48.99
CA SER A 37 26.00 13.44 -49.44
C SER A 37 25.52 13.07 -50.84
N LEU A 38 26.43 12.99 -51.80
CA LEU A 38 26.16 12.64 -53.20
C LEU A 38 26.76 11.27 -53.53
N GLN A 39 25.98 10.36 -54.10
CA GLN A 39 26.50 9.09 -54.60
C GLN A 39 27.18 9.30 -55.95
N THR A 40 28.33 8.65 -56.14
CA THR A 40 29.12 8.71 -57.37
C THR A 40 29.91 7.41 -57.55
N ASP A 41 30.78 7.34 -58.55
CA ASP A 41 31.79 6.31 -58.74
C ASP A 41 33.10 7.05 -59.02
N PHE A 42 34.07 6.94 -58.10
CA PHE A 42 35.36 7.58 -58.25
C PHE A 42 36.46 6.60 -58.66
N HIS A 43 36.14 5.37 -59.07
CA HIS A 43 37.13 4.36 -59.46
C HIS A 43 38.10 4.92 -60.52
N GLN A 44 37.59 5.54 -61.58
CA GLN A 44 38.44 6.17 -62.62
C GLN A 44 39.25 7.35 -62.08
N ALA A 45 38.69 8.19 -61.22
CA ALA A 45 39.43 9.27 -60.58
C ALA A 45 40.55 8.75 -59.68
N SER A 46 40.32 7.64 -58.96
CA SER A 46 41.28 7.01 -58.06
C SER A 46 42.46 6.37 -58.80
N VAL A 47 42.20 5.77 -59.98
CA VAL A 47 43.24 5.13 -60.80
C VAL A 47 44.06 6.18 -61.57
N THR A 48 43.42 7.26 -62.02
CA THR A 48 44.06 8.26 -62.89
C THR A 48 44.54 9.53 -62.18
N ASP A 49 44.25 9.66 -60.88
CA ASP A 49 44.45 10.87 -60.08
C ASP A 49 43.93 12.15 -60.79
N ASN A 50 42.74 12.04 -61.40
CA ASN A 50 42.17 13.11 -62.22
C ASN A 50 40.77 13.49 -61.75
N LEU A 51 40.66 14.73 -61.23
CA LEU A 51 39.43 15.31 -60.70
C LEU A 51 38.27 15.38 -61.71
N LYS A 52 38.56 15.30 -63.02
CA LYS A 52 37.54 15.28 -64.08
C LYS A 52 36.57 14.08 -63.94
N TYR A 53 37.02 12.99 -63.34
CA TYR A 53 36.22 11.77 -63.14
C TYR A 53 35.59 11.68 -61.73
N SER A 54 35.58 12.77 -60.97
CA SER A 54 34.97 12.83 -59.63
C SER A 54 34.09 14.08 -59.48
N LEU A 55 33.27 14.11 -58.43
CA LEU A 55 32.46 15.27 -58.07
C LEU A 55 33.33 16.32 -57.36
N ASN A 56 33.34 17.55 -57.87
CA ASN A 56 34.07 18.65 -57.26
C ASN A 56 33.25 19.26 -56.10
N TYR A 57 33.53 18.80 -54.88
CA TYR A 57 32.88 19.28 -53.66
C TYR A 57 33.03 20.79 -53.41
N ALA A 58 34.11 21.42 -53.90
CA ALA A 58 34.32 22.87 -53.76
C ALA A 58 33.36 23.68 -54.64
N VAL A 59 33.10 23.22 -55.87
CA VAL A 59 32.10 23.83 -56.77
C VAL A 59 30.70 23.65 -56.20
N ILE A 60 30.38 22.46 -55.69
CA ILE A 60 29.07 22.15 -55.10
C ILE A 60 28.82 22.99 -53.84
N SER A 61 29.81 23.09 -52.94
CA SER A 61 29.72 23.93 -51.73
C SER A 61 29.51 25.41 -52.07
N ARG A 62 30.20 25.91 -53.11
CA ARG A 62 30.03 27.28 -53.60
C ARG A 62 28.62 27.49 -54.16
N ASN A 63 28.13 26.56 -54.98
CA ASN A 63 26.78 26.65 -55.58
C ASN A 63 25.68 26.69 -54.51
N ILE A 64 25.80 25.87 -53.45
CA ILE A 64 24.86 25.88 -52.31
C ILE A 64 24.94 27.24 -51.58
N SER A 65 26.15 27.70 -51.30
CA SER A 65 26.37 28.98 -50.60
C SER A 65 25.83 30.18 -51.36
N GLU A 66 26.07 30.24 -52.68
CA GLU A 66 25.55 31.30 -53.56
C GLU A 66 24.03 31.26 -53.66
N TYR A 67 23.45 30.06 -53.77
CA TYR A 67 22.00 29.89 -53.79
C TYR A 67 21.36 30.41 -52.49
N MET A 68 21.86 29.98 -51.33
CA MET A 68 21.32 30.40 -50.03
C MET A 68 21.48 31.91 -49.81
N LYS A 69 22.63 32.49 -50.18
CA LYS A 69 22.85 33.95 -50.13
C LYS A 69 21.88 34.72 -51.02
N SER A 70 21.60 34.23 -52.23
CA SER A 70 20.64 34.87 -53.14
C SER A 70 19.19 34.86 -52.62
N GLN A 71 18.89 34.01 -51.63
CA GLN A 71 17.56 33.81 -51.06
C GLN A 71 17.52 34.15 -49.56
N GLU A 72 18.49 34.91 -49.03
CA GLU A 72 18.66 35.15 -47.59
C GLU A 72 17.43 35.79 -46.93
N HIS A 73 16.65 36.59 -47.67
CA HIS A 73 15.42 37.23 -47.20
C HIS A 73 14.13 36.46 -47.53
N ARG A 74 14.23 35.34 -48.25
CA ARG A 74 13.06 34.52 -48.58
C ARG A 74 12.68 33.67 -47.38
N ASN A 75 11.41 33.71 -47.00
CA ASN A 75 10.85 32.77 -46.05
C ASN A 75 10.59 31.44 -46.75
N PHE A 76 11.31 30.40 -46.34
CA PHE A 76 11.16 29.05 -46.86
C PHE A 76 10.02 28.27 -46.19
N GLY A 77 9.47 28.78 -45.08
CA GLY A 77 8.33 28.21 -44.37
C GLY A 77 8.66 27.00 -43.48
N SER A 78 9.54 26.10 -43.92
CA SER A 78 10.01 24.93 -43.16
C SER A 78 11.45 24.55 -43.53
N LEU A 79 12.11 23.77 -42.66
CA LEU A 79 13.42 23.17 -42.95
C LEU A 79 13.35 22.19 -44.13
N GLY A 80 12.24 21.46 -44.29
CA GLY A 80 12.02 20.55 -45.40
C GLY A 80 12.04 21.23 -46.76
N ASN A 81 11.43 22.42 -46.87
CA ASN A 81 11.49 23.21 -48.11
C ASN A 81 12.92 23.65 -48.46
N ILE A 82 13.75 23.96 -47.46
CA ILE A 82 15.16 24.28 -47.69
C ILE A 82 15.90 23.03 -48.20
N ALA A 83 15.71 21.90 -47.53
CA ALA A 83 16.33 20.63 -47.91
C ALA A 83 15.97 20.22 -49.35
N GLU A 84 14.70 20.36 -49.74
CA GLU A 84 14.22 20.07 -51.10
C GLU A 84 14.85 20.99 -52.15
N ASN A 85 14.87 22.31 -51.90
CA ASN A 85 15.48 23.28 -52.82
C ASN A 85 16.98 23.08 -53.00
N VAL A 86 17.68 22.70 -51.92
CA VAL A 86 19.10 22.36 -51.96
C VAL A 86 19.30 21.05 -52.73
N ALA A 87 18.48 20.03 -52.50
CA ALA A 87 18.51 18.76 -53.23
C ALA A 87 18.38 18.99 -54.75
N VAL A 88 17.41 19.82 -55.17
CA VAL A 88 17.25 20.23 -56.59
C VAL A 88 18.50 20.91 -57.13
N THR A 89 19.14 21.78 -56.33
CA THR A 89 20.35 22.52 -56.74
C THR A 89 21.56 21.61 -56.94
N VAL A 90 21.75 20.62 -56.06
CA VAL A 90 22.89 19.68 -56.11
C VAL A 90 22.65 18.49 -57.05
N LEU A 91 21.42 18.30 -57.53
CA LEU A 91 21.08 17.31 -58.55
C LEU A 91 21.05 17.91 -59.97
N ASP A 92 21.15 19.23 -60.13
CA ASP A 92 21.14 19.91 -61.44
C ASP A 92 22.39 19.54 -62.29
N PRO A 93 22.21 18.89 -63.46
CA PRO A 93 23.31 18.53 -64.35
C PRO A 93 24.12 19.74 -64.82
N LYS A 94 23.49 20.91 -64.98
CA LYS A 94 24.17 22.16 -65.41
C LYS A 94 25.10 22.71 -64.34
N LYS A 95 24.96 22.25 -63.09
CA LYS A 95 25.75 22.68 -61.93
C LYS A 95 26.70 21.60 -61.41
N HIS A 96 27.03 20.60 -62.23
CA HIS A 96 27.91 19.46 -61.88
C HIS A 96 27.34 18.58 -60.75
N GLY A 97 26.00 18.44 -60.69
CA GLY A 97 25.33 17.65 -59.66
C GLY A 97 25.48 16.13 -59.81
N GLY A 98 25.32 15.40 -58.71
CA GLY A 98 25.30 13.93 -58.67
C GLY A 98 23.97 13.31 -59.11
N GLU A 99 23.88 11.99 -59.13
CA GLU A 99 22.63 11.27 -59.48
C GLU A 99 21.70 11.04 -58.29
N HIS A 100 22.26 10.85 -57.09
CA HIS A 100 21.51 10.68 -55.84
C HIS A 100 22.09 11.60 -54.78
N ALA A 101 21.23 12.34 -54.09
CA ALA A 101 21.60 13.29 -53.05
C ALA A 101 20.82 13.02 -51.77
N SER A 102 21.53 12.98 -50.64
CA SER A 102 20.94 13.09 -49.30
C SER A 102 21.34 14.45 -48.73
N VAL A 103 20.36 15.24 -48.33
CA VAL A 103 20.52 16.60 -47.80
C VAL A 103 19.97 16.64 -46.39
N VAL A 104 20.78 17.06 -45.43
CA VAL A 104 20.39 17.28 -44.03
C VAL A 104 20.47 18.77 -43.74
N VAL A 105 19.36 19.36 -43.31
CA VAL A 105 19.31 20.75 -42.85
C VAL A 105 19.09 20.75 -41.35
N LYS A 106 20.00 21.37 -40.60
CA LYS A 106 19.99 21.43 -39.14
C LYS A 106 19.82 22.87 -38.66
N SER A 107 18.88 23.09 -37.76
CA SER A 107 18.74 24.34 -37.02
C SER A 107 18.97 24.12 -35.53
N THR A 108 19.86 24.91 -34.93
CA THR A 108 20.19 24.87 -33.48
C THR A 108 19.43 25.93 -32.68
N LYS A 109 18.65 26.79 -33.33
CA LYS A 109 17.91 27.90 -32.70
C LYS A 109 16.44 27.96 -33.10
N SER A 110 15.94 26.94 -33.79
CA SER A 110 14.53 26.87 -34.18
C SER A 110 13.59 26.65 -33.01
N GLU A 111 14.06 26.04 -31.92
CA GLU A 111 13.28 25.76 -30.72
C GLU A 111 14.02 26.11 -29.44
N ILE A 112 13.29 26.59 -28.42
CA ILE A 112 13.89 26.98 -27.12
C ILE A 112 14.29 25.74 -26.31
N ARG A 113 13.49 24.68 -26.40
CA ARG A 113 13.60 23.50 -25.52
C ARG A 113 14.33 22.31 -26.16
N ALA A 114 14.60 22.36 -27.46
CA ALA A 114 15.35 21.33 -28.18
C ALA A 114 16.73 21.83 -28.56
N SER A 115 17.73 20.94 -28.51
CA SER A 115 19.12 21.26 -28.86
C SER A 115 19.30 21.50 -30.37
N SER A 116 18.56 20.76 -31.19
CA SER A 116 18.45 21.03 -32.63
C SER A 116 17.26 20.32 -33.27
N ILE A 117 16.81 20.85 -34.40
CA ILE A 117 15.89 20.17 -35.31
C ILE A 117 16.62 19.93 -36.63
N GLU A 118 16.58 18.68 -37.10
CA GLU A 118 17.18 18.24 -38.35
C GLU A 118 16.10 17.74 -39.30
N TYR A 119 16.19 18.11 -40.57
CA TYR A 119 15.33 17.60 -41.64
C TYR A 119 16.20 16.98 -42.72
N THR A 120 15.97 15.71 -43.02
CA THR A 120 16.72 14.94 -44.01
C THR A 120 15.86 14.56 -45.19
N VAL A 121 16.34 14.86 -46.38
CA VAL A 121 15.71 14.57 -47.68
C VAL A 121 16.67 13.74 -48.52
N ALA A 122 16.19 12.62 -49.07
CA ALA A 122 16.92 11.84 -50.06
C ALA A 122 16.18 11.84 -51.41
N ARG A 123 16.86 12.29 -52.47
CA ARG A 123 16.28 12.43 -53.83
C ARG A 123 17.22 11.88 -54.90
N SER A 124 16.66 11.40 -56.01
CA SER A 124 17.37 10.88 -57.18
C SER A 124 16.99 11.64 -58.45
N ARG A 125 17.91 11.71 -59.42
CA ARG A 125 17.66 12.29 -60.74
C ARG A 125 16.82 11.33 -61.60
N GLY A 126 15.51 11.56 -61.72
CA GLY A 126 14.58 10.81 -62.58
C GLY A 126 13.37 10.21 -61.84
N LEU A 127 12.65 9.28 -62.48
CA LEU A 127 11.51 8.50 -61.92
C LEU A 127 11.99 7.41 -60.92
N GLY A 128 12.95 7.73 -60.05
CA GLY A 128 13.38 6.84 -58.97
C GLY A 128 12.36 6.80 -57.83
N ALA A 129 12.42 5.74 -57.01
CA ALA A 129 11.56 5.62 -55.84
C ALA A 129 11.82 6.81 -54.88
N VAL A 130 10.76 7.58 -54.59
CA VAL A 130 10.85 8.66 -53.60
C VAL A 130 11.03 8.00 -52.24
N VAL A 131 12.16 8.31 -51.59
CA VAL A 131 12.49 7.83 -50.24
C VAL A 131 11.76 8.72 -49.23
N ASP A 132 11.29 8.13 -48.13
CA ASP A 132 10.66 8.88 -47.04
C ASP A 132 11.63 9.90 -46.44
N ASP A 133 11.09 11.05 -46.03
CA ASP A 133 11.86 12.10 -45.37
C ASP A 133 12.01 11.77 -43.88
N HIS A 134 13.05 12.30 -43.24
CA HIS A 134 13.28 12.12 -41.81
C HIS A 134 13.34 13.46 -41.08
N ILE A 135 12.61 13.58 -39.98
CA ILE A 135 12.64 14.73 -39.08
C ILE A 135 13.20 14.25 -37.74
N ARG A 136 14.30 14.86 -37.28
CA ARG A 136 14.90 14.52 -35.99
C ARG A 136 14.88 15.73 -35.05
N ILE A 137 14.26 15.57 -33.90
CA ILE A 137 14.25 16.52 -32.79
C ILE A 137 15.23 15.98 -31.77
N ASN A 138 16.34 16.70 -31.56
CA ASN A 138 17.42 16.25 -30.67
C ASN A 138 17.43 17.03 -29.36
N GLY A 139 17.62 16.33 -28.25
CA GLY A 139 17.87 16.90 -26.93
C GLY A 139 16.76 17.81 -26.46
N LEU A 140 15.51 17.34 -26.51
CA LEU A 140 14.36 17.98 -25.90
C LEU A 140 14.44 17.75 -24.38
N ARG A 141 14.88 18.75 -23.64
CA ARG A 141 15.15 18.66 -22.20
C ARG A 141 13.92 19.07 -21.41
N LEU A 142 13.28 18.13 -20.72
CA LEU A 142 12.02 18.33 -19.99
C LEU A 142 12.13 17.96 -18.51
N LEU A 143 11.21 18.49 -17.70
CA LEU A 143 11.11 18.20 -16.27
C LEU A 143 9.84 17.39 -15.96
N THR A 144 10.00 16.17 -15.47
CA THR A 144 8.88 15.29 -15.11
C THR A 144 9.19 14.46 -13.86
N ILE A 145 8.18 13.89 -13.21
CA ILE A 145 8.38 12.96 -12.09
C ILE A 145 8.55 11.55 -12.68
N ILE A 146 9.77 10.99 -12.55
CA ILE A 146 10.09 9.68 -13.15
C ILE A 146 11.07 8.82 -12.34
N GLY A 147 10.64 7.63 -11.93
CA GLY A 147 11.53 6.71 -11.21
C GLY A 147 10.85 5.49 -10.64
N VAL A 148 11.65 4.45 -10.40
CA VAL A 148 11.21 3.20 -9.75
C VAL A 148 11.28 3.35 -8.24
N PHE A 149 12.29 4.08 -7.74
CA PHE A 149 12.48 4.30 -6.31
C PHE A 149 11.78 5.58 -5.83
N THR A 150 11.33 5.58 -4.57
CA THR A 150 10.58 6.67 -3.93
C THR A 150 11.32 8.00 -3.94
N PHE A 151 12.62 7.99 -3.63
CA PHE A 151 13.45 9.21 -3.62
C PHE A 151 13.57 9.86 -5.01
N GLU A 152 13.46 9.09 -6.10
CA GLU A 152 13.45 9.64 -7.46
C GLU A 152 12.16 10.44 -7.72
N ARG A 153 11.11 10.23 -6.92
CA ARG A 153 9.78 10.79 -7.18
C ARG A 153 9.38 11.95 -6.29
N GLU A 154 10.25 12.33 -5.36
CA GLU A 154 10.06 13.51 -4.51
C GLU A 154 10.23 14.83 -5.29
N GLN A 155 11.02 14.80 -6.36
CA GLN A 155 11.33 15.98 -7.16
C GLN A 155 11.22 15.69 -8.65
N ARG A 156 10.86 16.72 -9.43
CA ARG A 156 10.92 16.63 -10.89
C ARG A 156 12.36 16.46 -11.32
N GLN A 157 12.60 15.49 -12.19
CA GLN A 157 13.90 15.20 -12.75
C GLN A 157 13.95 15.59 -14.21
N ILE A 158 15.17 15.88 -14.66
CA ILE A 158 15.45 16.19 -16.05
C ILE A 158 15.40 14.88 -16.84
N VAL A 159 14.73 14.89 -17.98
CA VAL A 159 14.81 13.85 -19.02
C VAL A 159 15.15 14.49 -20.36
N ASP A 160 16.06 13.87 -21.09
CA ASP A 160 16.45 14.28 -22.43
C ASP A 160 15.77 13.35 -23.44
N ILE A 161 14.99 13.93 -24.35
CA ILE A 161 14.18 13.19 -25.32
C ILE A 161 14.67 13.48 -26.74
N ASP A 162 14.97 12.43 -27.50
CA ASP A 162 15.23 12.47 -28.93
C ASP A 162 14.07 11.81 -29.68
N ILE A 163 13.57 12.46 -30.73
CA ILE A 163 12.45 11.96 -31.54
C ILE A 163 12.87 11.93 -33.01
N ASP A 164 12.80 10.77 -33.66
CA ASP A 164 13.01 10.58 -35.09
C ASP A 164 11.67 10.20 -35.75
N LEU A 165 11.22 11.01 -36.69
CA LEU A 165 9.96 10.82 -37.42
C LEU A 165 10.30 10.51 -38.86
N LYS A 166 9.76 9.41 -39.38
CA LYS A 166 9.79 9.10 -40.80
C LYS A 166 8.49 9.54 -41.43
N VAL A 167 8.57 10.53 -42.33
CA VAL A 167 7.41 11.21 -42.89
C VAL A 167 7.30 11.01 -44.40
N VAL A 168 6.06 10.99 -44.87
CA VAL A 168 5.77 10.93 -46.31
C VAL A 168 6.24 12.23 -46.96
N PRO A 169 6.99 12.17 -48.07
CA PRO A 169 7.46 13.35 -48.78
C PRO A 169 6.30 14.29 -49.14
N GLY A 170 6.44 15.57 -48.79
CA GLY A 170 5.42 16.60 -49.06
C GLY A 170 4.28 16.68 -48.03
N SER A 171 4.33 15.94 -46.92
CA SER A 171 3.38 16.10 -45.81
C SER A 171 3.62 17.39 -45.00
N GLU A 172 2.56 18.12 -44.66
CA GLU A 172 2.63 19.29 -43.78
C GLU A 172 2.70 18.88 -42.30
N THR A 173 3.80 18.25 -41.88
CA THR A 173 4.01 17.89 -40.47
C THR A 173 4.58 19.09 -39.69
N SER A 174 3.82 19.63 -38.73
CA SER A 174 4.25 20.78 -37.92
C SER A 174 5.10 20.34 -36.72
N VAL A 175 6.42 20.47 -36.86
CA VAL A 175 7.38 20.11 -35.80
C VAL A 175 7.13 20.89 -34.50
N HIS A 176 6.79 22.18 -34.61
CA HIS A 176 6.48 23.04 -33.46
C HIS A 176 5.31 22.49 -32.62
N GLN A 177 4.22 22.06 -33.28
CA GLN A 177 3.06 21.52 -32.56
C GLN A 177 3.35 20.17 -31.89
N ILE A 178 4.14 19.32 -32.55
CA ILE A 178 4.60 18.05 -31.94
C ILE A 178 5.42 18.32 -30.69
N VAL A 179 6.37 19.26 -30.75
CA VAL A 179 7.19 19.65 -29.59
C VAL A 179 6.30 20.19 -28.46
N ASP A 180 5.39 21.11 -28.76
CA ASP A 180 4.48 21.71 -27.77
C ASP A 180 3.60 20.67 -27.07
N ASP A 181 3.03 19.73 -27.81
CA ASP A 181 2.15 18.71 -27.24
C ASP A 181 2.95 17.69 -26.41
N VAL A 182 4.14 17.29 -26.85
CA VAL A 182 5.04 16.41 -26.09
C VAL A 182 5.51 17.11 -24.81
N VAL A 183 5.95 18.36 -24.88
CA VAL A 183 6.33 19.18 -23.72
C VAL A 183 5.18 19.21 -22.72
N ARG A 184 3.99 19.60 -23.18
CA ARG A 184 2.81 19.72 -22.33
C ARG A 184 2.48 18.40 -21.65
N TYR A 185 2.43 17.31 -22.41
CA TYR A 185 2.06 15.99 -21.88
C TYR A 185 3.07 15.47 -20.86
N VAL A 186 4.38 15.57 -21.15
CA VAL A 186 5.43 15.03 -20.30
C VAL A 186 5.56 15.82 -18.99
N GLU A 187 5.47 17.16 -19.04
CA GLU A 187 5.63 18.01 -17.85
C GLU A 187 4.41 18.01 -16.91
N THR A 188 3.24 17.55 -17.39
CA THR A 188 2.03 17.39 -16.57
C THR A 188 1.74 15.95 -16.17
N SER A 189 2.56 14.99 -16.60
CA SER A 189 2.35 13.56 -16.33
C SER A 189 3.44 12.99 -15.42
N ASN A 190 3.12 11.91 -14.72
CA ASN A 190 4.04 11.17 -13.87
C ASN A 190 4.29 9.78 -14.46
N PHE A 191 5.54 9.33 -14.49
CA PHE A 191 5.93 8.05 -15.09
C PHE A 191 6.66 7.17 -14.08
N LYS A 192 6.30 5.89 -13.99
CA LYS A 192 7.09 4.92 -13.20
C LYS A 192 8.37 4.53 -13.91
N THR A 193 8.28 4.31 -15.22
CA THR A 193 9.38 3.76 -16.01
C THR A 193 9.62 4.59 -17.27
N VAL A 194 10.85 4.57 -17.77
CA VAL A 194 11.25 5.27 -18.99
C VAL A 194 10.59 4.64 -20.22
N GLU A 195 10.36 3.33 -20.20
CA GLU A 195 9.63 2.57 -21.21
C GLU A 195 8.21 3.09 -21.40
N ALA A 196 7.50 3.34 -20.28
CA ALA A 196 6.15 3.88 -20.33
C ALA A 196 6.15 5.28 -20.94
N LEU A 197 7.10 6.14 -20.54
CA LEU A 197 7.25 7.48 -21.11
C LEU A 197 7.49 7.44 -22.62
N VAL A 198 8.44 6.62 -23.09
CA VAL A 198 8.76 6.41 -24.51
C VAL A 198 7.50 6.01 -25.30
N MET A 199 6.78 4.99 -24.81
CA MET A 199 5.59 4.47 -25.49
C MET A 199 4.45 5.50 -25.52
N LYS A 200 4.27 6.30 -24.46
CA LYS A 200 3.24 7.33 -24.41
C LYS A 200 3.52 8.52 -25.32
N ILE A 201 4.79 8.90 -25.51
CA ILE A 201 5.17 9.93 -26.49
C ILE A 201 4.85 9.45 -27.91
N GLY A 202 5.20 8.20 -28.25
CA GLY A 202 4.82 7.61 -29.54
C GLY A 202 3.31 7.58 -29.75
N GLN A 203 2.55 7.14 -28.73
CA GLN A 203 1.09 7.14 -28.76
C GLN A 203 0.52 8.54 -29.00
N LEU A 204 1.05 9.56 -28.31
CA LEU A 204 0.63 10.95 -28.45
C LEU A 204 0.83 11.46 -29.88
N ILE A 205 2.01 11.19 -30.47
CA ILE A 205 2.35 11.63 -31.83
C ILE A 205 1.40 10.98 -32.84
N PHE A 206 1.17 9.66 -32.78
CA PHE A 206 0.22 9.03 -33.71
C PHE A 206 -1.23 9.47 -33.47
N GLN A 207 -1.62 9.75 -32.23
CA GLN A 207 -3.00 10.15 -31.92
C GLN A 207 -3.34 11.56 -32.43
N PHE A 208 -2.41 12.53 -32.29
CA PHE A 208 -2.67 13.94 -32.62
C PHE A 208 -2.01 14.40 -33.93
N HIS A 209 -0.99 13.69 -34.40
CA HIS A 209 -0.14 14.06 -35.55
C HIS A 209 0.06 12.90 -36.55
N SER A 210 -0.90 11.98 -36.69
CA SER A 210 -0.81 10.82 -37.62
C SER A 210 -0.73 11.18 -39.10
N THR A 211 -1.07 12.41 -39.48
CA THR A 211 -1.16 12.80 -40.90
C THR A 211 0.24 12.96 -41.49
N GLY A 212 0.72 11.93 -42.18
CA GLY A 212 2.02 11.96 -42.87
C GLY A 212 3.17 11.29 -42.14
N VAL A 213 3.00 10.85 -40.88
CA VAL A 213 4.01 10.11 -40.10
C VAL A 213 3.81 8.59 -40.28
N LYS A 214 4.84 7.89 -40.75
CA LYS A 214 4.82 6.42 -40.93
C LYS A 214 5.38 5.69 -39.71
N ASP A 215 6.59 6.07 -39.32
CA ASP A 215 7.36 5.45 -38.25
C ASP A 215 7.84 6.53 -37.27
N VAL A 216 7.85 6.21 -35.98
CA VAL A 216 8.34 7.09 -34.91
C VAL A 216 9.34 6.33 -34.05
N SER A 217 10.55 6.87 -33.92
CA SER A 217 11.54 6.41 -32.93
C SER A 217 11.64 7.44 -31.81
N VAL A 218 11.39 7.01 -30.57
CA VAL A 218 11.58 7.88 -29.39
C VAL A 218 12.65 7.29 -28.51
N LYS A 219 13.65 8.10 -28.19
CA LYS A 219 14.69 7.79 -27.21
C LYS A 219 14.55 8.73 -26.03
N VAL A 220 14.49 8.19 -24.82
CA VAL A 220 14.49 8.96 -23.59
C VAL A 220 15.72 8.59 -22.79
N THR A 221 16.48 9.60 -22.37
CA THR A 221 17.66 9.46 -21.53
C THR A 221 17.42 10.17 -20.21
N LYS A 222 17.63 9.45 -19.11
CA LYS A 222 17.61 9.98 -17.75
C LYS A 222 19.06 10.30 -17.34
N PRO A 223 19.49 11.57 -17.38
CA PRO A 223 20.83 11.95 -16.94
C PRO A 223 21.03 11.64 -15.45
N ASN A 224 22.24 11.23 -15.08
CA ASN A 224 22.64 10.94 -13.69
C ASN A 224 21.82 9.86 -12.96
N ALA A 225 21.08 9.00 -13.67
CA ALA A 225 20.33 7.91 -13.07
C ALA A 225 21.23 6.89 -12.32
N ILE A 226 22.47 6.73 -12.79
CA ILE A 226 23.49 5.85 -12.20
C ILE A 226 24.79 6.63 -12.08
N THR A 227 25.42 6.55 -10.91
CA THR A 227 26.72 7.17 -10.63
C THR A 227 27.75 6.75 -11.68
N PHE A 228 28.54 7.70 -12.18
CA PHE A 228 29.58 7.51 -13.21
C PHE A 228 29.08 7.21 -14.64
N THR A 229 27.83 7.55 -14.97
CA THR A 229 27.32 7.50 -16.35
C THR A 229 26.75 8.87 -16.77
N GLU A 230 26.81 9.22 -18.05
CA GLU A 230 26.16 10.45 -18.56
C GLU A 230 24.63 10.37 -18.51
N GLY A 231 24.08 9.15 -18.57
CA GLY A 231 22.66 8.88 -18.43
C GLY A 231 22.31 7.46 -18.86
N VAL A 232 21.12 6.99 -18.46
CA VAL A 232 20.56 5.69 -18.84
C VAL A 232 19.24 5.93 -19.54
N GLY A 233 18.94 5.18 -20.60
CA GLY A 233 17.78 5.45 -21.43
C GLY A 233 17.26 4.25 -22.20
N VAL A 234 16.08 4.43 -22.77
CA VAL A 234 15.39 3.45 -23.60
C VAL A 234 15.07 4.10 -24.95
N VAL A 235 15.16 3.31 -26.02
CA VAL A 235 14.69 3.69 -27.36
C VAL A 235 13.64 2.69 -27.83
N SER A 236 12.60 3.17 -28.50
CA SER A 236 11.58 2.33 -29.12
C SER A 236 11.20 2.85 -30.49
N ASP A 237 11.18 1.95 -31.47
CA ASP A 237 10.65 2.18 -32.80
C ASP A 237 9.19 1.71 -32.86
N MET A 238 8.30 2.61 -33.27
CA MET A 238 6.85 2.43 -33.19
C MET A 238 6.19 2.75 -34.52
N THR A 239 5.14 2.00 -34.84
CA THR A 239 4.24 2.29 -35.98
C THR A 239 2.82 2.50 -35.45
N ILE A 240 1.91 3.00 -36.26
CA ILE A 240 0.50 3.16 -35.85
C ILE A 240 -0.12 1.83 -35.36
N ASP A 241 0.35 0.70 -35.89
CA ASP A 241 -0.11 -0.64 -35.53
C ASP A 241 0.29 -1.05 -34.11
N SER A 242 1.35 -0.45 -33.56
CA SER A 242 1.79 -0.65 -32.17
C SER A 242 0.72 -0.27 -31.14
N PHE A 243 -0.32 0.49 -31.54
CA PHE A 243 -1.34 1.05 -30.64
C PHE A 243 -2.77 0.56 -30.90
N LYS A 244 -3.00 -0.43 -31.78
CA LYS A 244 -4.36 -0.89 -32.17
C LYS A 244 -5.26 -1.33 -31.01
N ASN A 245 -4.70 -1.83 -29.91
CA ASN A 245 -5.43 -2.34 -28.74
C ASN A 245 -5.16 -1.51 -27.46
N VAL A 246 -4.66 -0.29 -27.60
CA VAL A 246 -4.33 0.58 -26.46
C VAL A 246 -5.39 1.67 -26.35
N GLN A 247 -5.89 1.92 -25.13
CA GLN A 247 -6.85 2.98 -24.87
C GLN A 247 -6.28 4.35 -25.27
N PRO A 248 -7.07 5.22 -25.95
CA PRO A 248 -6.63 6.57 -26.32
C PRO A 248 -6.19 7.39 -25.10
N LEU A 249 -5.21 8.28 -25.29
CA LEU A 249 -4.80 9.20 -24.25
C LEU A 249 -5.89 10.26 -24.02
N GLU A 250 -6.38 10.38 -22.79
CA GLU A 250 -7.27 11.46 -22.37
C GLU A 250 -6.46 12.66 -21.85
N PHE A 251 -6.58 13.80 -22.51
CA PHE A 251 -6.00 15.06 -22.05
C PHE A 251 -6.97 15.73 -21.07
N LYS A 252 -6.73 15.61 -19.76
CA LYS A 252 -7.63 16.20 -18.74
C LYS A 252 -7.51 17.72 -18.54
N ASN A 253 -6.51 18.37 -19.13
CA ASN A 253 -6.29 19.81 -18.94
C ASN A 253 -6.44 20.62 -20.24
N LYS A 254 -7.64 21.14 -20.49
CA LYS A 254 -7.82 22.37 -21.29
C LYS A 254 -7.53 23.57 -20.38
N LEU A 255 -6.27 23.95 -20.22
CA LEU A 255 -5.92 25.26 -19.66
C LEU A 255 -5.89 26.29 -20.79
N SER A 256 -6.92 27.13 -20.81
CA SER A 256 -7.00 28.31 -21.66
C SER A 256 -6.24 29.48 -21.04
N HIS A 257 -4.91 29.47 -21.01
CA HIS A 257 -4.15 30.70 -20.72
C HIS A 257 -2.84 30.77 -21.49
N SER A 258 -2.73 31.82 -22.31
CA SER A 258 -1.56 32.23 -23.08
C SER A 258 -0.69 33.18 -22.25
N GLY A 259 -0.14 32.71 -21.13
CA GLY A 259 0.73 33.48 -20.25
C GLY A 259 1.69 32.58 -19.48
N PHE A 260 2.96 32.96 -19.42
CA PHE A 260 4.00 32.23 -18.71
C PHE A 260 4.01 32.68 -17.25
N ASP A 261 3.29 31.95 -16.39
CA ASP A 261 3.38 32.09 -14.94
C ASP A 261 4.19 30.92 -14.34
N LEU A 262 5.08 31.25 -13.40
CA LEU A 262 5.85 30.27 -12.62
C LEU A 262 4.88 29.40 -11.80
N PRO A 263 5.10 28.08 -11.70
CA PRO A 263 4.18 27.18 -11.02
C PRO A 263 4.34 27.30 -9.50
N THR A 264 3.61 28.22 -8.89
CA THR A 264 3.08 28.02 -7.54
C THR A 264 1.77 27.27 -7.71
N SER A 265 1.78 25.95 -7.49
CA SER A 265 0.59 25.10 -7.57
C SER A 265 -0.35 25.40 -6.39
N GLU A 266 -1.18 26.42 -6.54
CA GLU A 266 -2.46 26.51 -5.83
C GLU A 266 -3.55 25.96 -6.76
N GLU A 267 -3.51 24.66 -7.05
CA GLU A 267 -4.73 23.99 -7.50
C GLU A 267 -5.53 23.65 -6.24
N GLU A 268 -6.52 24.49 -5.91
CA GLU A 268 -7.59 24.12 -4.99
C GLU A 268 -8.22 22.83 -5.51
N ALA A 269 -7.93 21.70 -4.88
CA ALA A 269 -8.63 20.45 -5.12
C ALA A 269 -10.13 20.72 -4.98
N ARG A 270 -10.89 20.57 -6.06
CA ARG A 270 -12.34 20.83 -6.05
C ARG A 270 -12.99 19.85 -5.07
N PHE A 271 -13.39 20.37 -3.92
CA PHE A 271 -14.10 19.61 -2.91
C PHE A 271 -15.52 19.31 -3.41
N THR A 272 -15.84 18.04 -3.62
CA THR A 272 -17.18 17.61 -4.03
C THR A 272 -18.10 17.53 -2.82
N GLU A 273 -19.31 18.07 -2.87
CA GLU A 273 -20.29 17.92 -1.78
C GLU A 273 -20.60 16.42 -1.55
N GLY A 274 -20.34 15.91 -0.34
CA GLY A 274 -20.59 14.50 -0.03
C GLY A 274 -20.05 14.05 1.33
N THR A 275 -20.09 12.73 1.55
CA THR A 275 -19.35 12.06 2.63
C THR A 275 -17.99 11.64 2.08
N HIS A 276 -16.94 11.94 2.83
CA HIS A 276 -15.55 11.69 2.49
C HIS A 276 -14.91 10.72 3.47
N VAL A 277 -13.85 10.04 3.04
CA VAL A 277 -13.08 9.11 3.85
C VAL A 277 -11.74 9.75 4.19
N ALA A 278 -11.42 9.83 5.48
CA ALA A 278 -10.10 10.24 5.95
C ALA A 278 -9.48 9.19 6.86
N TYR A 279 -8.16 9.15 6.88
CA TYR A 279 -7.37 8.31 7.77
C TYR A 279 -6.58 9.21 8.71
N ILE A 280 -6.84 9.09 10.01
CA ILE A 280 -6.22 9.93 11.03
C ILE A 280 -5.33 9.06 11.91
N ALA A 281 -4.05 9.39 12.00
CA ALA A 281 -3.16 8.79 12.98
C ALA A 281 -3.34 9.50 14.32
N PHE A 282 -3.27 8.73 15.41
CA PHE A 282 -3.28 9.26 16.76
C PHE A 282 -2.07 8.78 17.55
N GLY A 283 -1.58 9.61 18.46
CA GLY A 283 -0.46 9.32 19.36
C GLY A 283 -0.66 9.90 20.76
N SER A 284 -0.34 9.15 21.81
CA SER A 284 -0.40 9.63 23.20
C SER A 284 0.75 9.06 24.05
N ASN A 285 1.42 9.90 24.84
CA ASN A 285 2.52 9.48 25.73
C ASN A 285 2.49 10.09 27.14
N VAL A 286 1.46 10.89 27.48
CA VAL A 286 1.35 11.56 28.79
C VAL A 286 0.09 11.12 29.52
N GLY A 287 0.20 10.86 30.82
CA GLY A 287 -0.96 10.58 31.68
C GLY A 287 -1.57 9.21 31.43
N ASP A 288 -2.90 9.16 31.35
CA ASP A 288 -3.66 7.94 31.02
C ASP A 288 -3.89 7.90 29.51
N GLN A 289 -2.96 7.28 28.78
CA GLN A 289 -2.94 7.31 27.31
C GLN A 289 -4.23 6.75 26.69
N LEU A 290 -4.78 5.68 27.28
CA LEU A 290 -6.02 5.07 26.79
C LEU A 290 -7.22 6.00 27.01
N SER A 291 -7.31 6.64 28.18
CA SER A 291 -8.35 7.64 28.46
C SER A 291 -8.27 8.81 27.48
N ASN A 292 -7.07 9.31 27.20
CA ASN A 292 -6.86 10.41 26.25
C ASN A 292 -7.35 10.02 24.85
N ILE A 293 -6.99 8.84 24.35
CA ILE A 293 -7.41 8.34 23.03
C ILE A 293 -8.93 8.17 22.98
N THR A 294 -9.52 7.48 23.96
CA THR A 294 -10.96 7.18 23.95
C THR A 294 -11.84 8.42 24.07
N GLU A 295 -11.43 9.41 24.87
CA GLU A 295 -12.13 10.68 24.99
C GLU A 295 -11.95 11.55 23.74
N ALA A 296 -10.77 11.56 23.11
CA ALA A 296 -10.55 12.25 21.84
C ALA A 296 -11.45 11.70 20.74
N LEU A 297 -11.57 10.38 20.60
CA LEU A 297 -12.50 9.76 19.65
C LEU A 297 -13.96 10.15 19.92
N LYS A 298 -14.35 10.25 21.20
CA LYS A 298 -15.71 10.68 21.57
C LYS A 298 -15.98 12.14 21.19
N LEU A 299 -14.99 13.03 21.33
CA LEU A 299 -15.10 14.43 20.91
C LEU A 299 -15.16 14.57 19.38
N LEU A 300 -14.41 13.75 18.65
CA LEU A 300 -14.49 13.69 17.19
C LEU A 300 -15.90 13.30 16.71
N GLU A 301 -16.50 12.26 17.29
CA GLU A 301 -17.88 11.86 16.98
C GLU A 301 -18.89 12.99 17.23
N GLN A 302 -18.75 13.72 18.35
CA GLN A 302 -19.60 14.87 18.66
C GLN A 302 -19.47 16.02 17.65
N LYS A 303 -18.33 16.11 16.97
CA LYS A 303 -18.03 17.11 15.95
C LYS A 303 -18.35 16.63 14.54
N GLY A 304 -19.02 15.50 14.37
CA GLY A 304 -19.43 14.97 13.06
C GLY A 304 -18.30 14.27 12.30
N VAL A 305 -17.29 13.76 13.02
CA VAL A 305 -16.25 12.87 12.48
C VAL A 305 -16.57 11.45 12.94
N HIS A 306 -17.17 10.65 12.05
CA HIS A 306 -17.67 9.32 12.39
C HIS A 306 -16.59 8.26 12.22
N VAL A 307 -16.24 7.55 13.29
CA VAL A 307 -15.22 6.50 13.28
C VAL A 307 -15.82 5.21 12.73
N GLU A 308 -15.41 4.85 11.51
CA GLU A 308 -15.83 3.61 10.84
C GLU A 308 -15.09 2.40 11.42
N SER A 309 -13.77 2.50 11.57
CA SER A 309 -12.92 1.43 12.08
C SER A 309 -11.65 1.99 12.72
N THR A 310 -11.01 1.16 13.54
CA THR A 310 -9.73 1.47 14.18
C THR A 310 -8.72 0.38 13.85
N SER A 311 -7.45 0.74 13.80
CA SER A 311 -6.36 -0.23 13.88
C SER A 311 -6.27 -0.85 15.28
N SER A 312 -5.38 -1.83 15.43
CA SER A 312 -4.82 -2.22 16.72
C SER A 312 -4.10 -1.05 17.39
N LEU A 313 -3.94 -1.13 18.70
CA LEU A 313 -3.20 -0.13 19.47
C LEU A 313 -1.75 -0.58 19.60
N TYR A 314 -0.82 0.24 19.15
CA TYR A 314 0.60 -0.10 19.12
C TYR A 314 1.38 0.71 20.13
N VAL A 315 2.24 0.03 20.88
CA VAL A 315 3.21 0.65 21.81
C VAL A 315 4.54 0.78 21.08
N SER A 316 5.08 2.00 21.04
CA SER A 316 6.39 2.30 20.46
C SER A 316 7.29 3.03 21.46
N LYS A 317 8.61 2.86 21.32
CA LYS A 317 9.57 3.72 22.01
C LYS A 317 9.51 5.15 21.45
N PRO A 318 9.87 6.19 22.25
CA PRO A 318 9.94 7.56 21.79
C PRO A 318 10.91 7.76 20.61
N MET A 319 10.51 8.58 19.64
CA MET A 319 11.24 8.80 18.38
C MET A 319 12.39 9.83 18.50
N TYR A 320 12.16 10.93 19.22
CA TYR A 320 13.09 12.09 19.25
C TYR A 320 13.77 12.32 20.62
N HIS A 321 13.18 11.84 21.71
CA HIS A 321 13.68 12.06 23.08
C HIS A 321 13.60 10.77 23.90
N LYS A 322 14.76 10.14 24.14
CA LYS A 322 14.87 8.80 24.75
C LYS A 322 14.44 8.71 26.23
N ASP A 323 14.22 9.83 26.90
CA ASP A 323 13.82 9.90 28.31
C ASP A 323 12.29 10.00 28.52
N GLN A 324 11.48 9.78 27.48
CA GLN A 324 10.01 9.87 27.54
C GLN A 324 9.34 8.50 27.77
N ALA A 325 8.10 8.52 28.26
CA ALA A 325 7.25 7.34 28.35
C ALA A 325 6.89 6.78 26.96
N GLU A 326 6.56 5.48 26.89
CA GLU A 326 6.16 4.81 25.65
C GLU A 326 4.93 5.48 25.02
N PHE A 327 4.89 5.51 23.69
CA PHE A 327 3.80 6.09 22.91
C PHE A 327 2.77 5.02 22.55
N PHE A 328 1.50 5.36 22.71
CA PHE A 328 0.38 4.58 22.20
C PHE A 328 -0.05 5.19 20.88
N ASN A 329 0.05 4.42 19.80
CA ASN A 329 -0.20 4.86 18.44
C ASN A 329 -1.27 4.00 17.77
N GLY A 330 -1.98 4.57 16.82
CA GLY A 330 -2.87 3.85 15.93
C GLY A 330 -3.44 4.74 14.85
N VAL A 331 -4.30 4.17 14.00
CA VAL A 331 -4.98 4.88 12.92
C VAL A 331 -6.47 4.59 13.00
N ILE A 332 -7.27 5.62 12.76
CA ILE A 332 -8.72 5.50 12.58
C ILE A 332 -9.10 5.82 11.12
N LYS A 333 -10.02 5.04 10.57
CA LYS A 333 -10.73 5.38 9.33
C LYS A 333 -12.02 6.09 9.71
N VAL A 334 -12.23 7.29 9.16
CA VAL A 334 -13.38 8.13 9.51
C VAL A 334 -14.17 8.54 8.26
N ASN A 335 -15.48 8.69 8.44
CA ASN A 335 -16.39 9.31 7.49
C ASN A 335 -16.70 10.74 7.95
N VAL A 336 -16.46 11.72 7.08
CA VAL A 336 -16.59 13.15 7.39
C VAL A 336 -17.31 13.90 6.29
N LYS A 337 -17.96 15.02 6.64
CA LYS A 337 -18.49 16.01 5.67
C LYS A 337 -17.64 17.27 5.56
N HIS A 338 -16.65 17.40 6.45
CA HIS A 338 -15.74 18.53 6.53
C HIS A 338 -14.77 18.51 5.37
N SER A 339 -14.41 19.66 4.81
CA SER A 339 -13.22 19.79 3.98
C SER A 339 -11.94 19.42 4.76
N PRO A 340 -10.82 19.10 4.08
CA PRO A 340 -9.56 18.81 4.76
C PRO A 340 -9.12 19.88 5.76
N GLN A 341 -9.31 21.16 5.42
CA GLN A 341 -8.99 22.30 6.29
C GLN A 341 -9.92 22.39 7.50
N GLU A 342 -11.23 22.17 7.30
CA GLU A 342 -12.20 22.11 8.39
C GLU A 342 -11.93 20.93 9.32
N LEU A 343 -11.57 19.76 8.77
CA LEU A 343 -11.18 18.59 9.54
C LEU A 343 -9.94 18.91 10.39
N LEU A 344 -8.90 19.52 9.80
CA LEU A 344 -7.71 19.94 10.55
C LEU A 344 -8.06 20.90 11.70
N ALA A 345 -8.99 21.83 11.49
CA ALA A 345 -9.46 22.74 12.53
C ALA A 345 -10.16 21.97 13.67
N VAL A 346 -11.00 20.98 13.32
CA VAL A 346 -11.66 20.08 14.29
C VAL A 346 -10.62 19.29 15.10
N LEU A 347 -9.61 18.71 14.45
CA LEU A 347 -8.55 17.95 15.13
C LEU A 347 -7.79 18.84 16.13
N LYS A 348 -7.36 20.03 15.70
CA LYS A 348 -6.67 21.01 16.57
C LYS A 348 -7.53 21.45 17.75
N GLU A 349 -8.84 21.57 17.56
CA GLU A 349 -9.76 21.90 18.65
C GLU A 349 -9.84 20.77 19.68
N VAL A 350 -9.93 19.51 19.22
CA VAL A 350 -9.94 18.33 20.10
C VAL A 350 -8.62 18.21 20.86
N GLU A 351 -7.49 18.40 20.18
CA GLU A 351 -6.17 18.46 20.82
C GLU A 351 -6.13 19.55 21.88
N TYR A 352 -6.59 20.77 21.57
CA TYR A 352 -6.58 21.88 22.52
C TYR A 352 -7.50 21.64 23.73
N GLN A 353 -8.67 21.03 23.53
CA GLN A 353 -9.57 20.67 24.64
C GLN A 353 -8.97 19.61 25.57
N HIS A 354 -8.17 18.69 25.03
CA HIS A 354 -7.41 17.70 25.80
C HIS A 354 -6.11 18.23 26.40
N LEU A 355 -5.51 19.25 25.79
CA LEU A 355 -4.29 19.90 26.25
C LEU A 355 -4.66 21.02 27.23
N GLN A 356 -4.76 20.69 28.52
CA GLN A 356 -4.64 21.70 29.56
C GLN A 356 -3.21 22.30 29.56
N ARG A 357 -2.87 23.17 28.60
CA ARG A 357 -1.65 24.04 28.46
C ARG A 357 -0.29 23.35 28.76
N VAL A 358 0.70 23.25 27.86
CA VAL A 358 1.52 24.28 27.21
C VAL A 358 2.36 23.58 26.11
N LYS A 359 2.43 24.11 24.88
CA LYS A 359 3.46 23.69 23.90
C LYS A 359 4.80 24.33 24.32
N GLU A 360 5.70 23.57 24.94
CA GLU A 360 7.05 24.09 25.26
C GLU A 360 8.00 24.01 24.05
N PHE A 361 7.84 23.06 23.11
CA PHE A 361 8.60 22.94 21.84
C PHE A 361 7.96 21.89 20.88
N ASP A 362 8.36 21.90 19.59
CA ASP A 362 7.92 20.92 18.59
C ASP A 362 8.39 19.49 18.92
N ASN A 363 7.51 18.49 18.79
CA ASN A 363 7.73 17.08 19.20
C ASN A 363 7.91 16.83 20.72
N GLY A 364 7.44 17.76 21.57
CA GLY A 364 7.36 17.55 23.03
C GLY A 364 6.26 16.57 23.49
N PRO A 365 6.18 16.22 24.79
CA PRO A 365 5.17 15.32 25.35
C PRO A 365 3.74 15.85 25.14
N ARG A 366 2.81 15.01 24.67
CA ARG A 366 1.41 15.41 24.41
C ARG A 366 0.42 14.42 25.02
N SER A 367 -0.70 14.96 25.51
CA SER A 367 -1.84 14.13 25.94
C SER A 367 -2.46 13.40 24.75
N ILE A 368 -2.57 14.06 23.59
CA ILE A 368 -3.01 13.46 22.32
C ILE A 368 -2.43 14.27 21.14
N ASP A 369 -2.12 13.59 20.05
CA ASP A 369 -1.71 14.15 18.75
C ASP A 369 -2.58 13.49 17.67
N LEU A 370 -3.15 14.27 16.74
CA LEU A 370 -4.08 13.81 15.70
C LEU A 370 -3.66 14.35 14.33
N ASP A 371 -3.14 13.47 13.47
CA ASP A 371 -2.62 13.83 12.14
C ASP A 371 -3.48 13.25 11.02
N ILE A 372 -3.89 14.06 10.04
CA ILE A 372 -4.53 13.59 8.80
C ILE A 372 -3.44 12.94 7.93
N ILE A 373 -3.57 11.64 7.68
CA ILE A 373 -2.61 10.85 6.89
C ILE A 373 -3.01 10.78 5.43
N LEU A 374 -4.26 10.40 5.18
CA LEU A 374 -4.87 10.31 3.85
C LEU A 374 -6.27 10.91 3.90
N TYR A 375 -6.71 11.44 2.77
CA TYR A 375 -8.06 11.97 2.59
C TYR A 375 -8.48 11.68 1.15
N ASP A 376 -9.52 10.88 0.98
CA ASP A 376 -9.96 10.33 -0.32
C ASP A 376 -8.75 9.95 -1.20
N GLU A 377 -8.72 10.49 -2.42
CA GLU A 377 -7.61 10.38 -3.39
C GLU A 377 -6.94 11.75 -3.63
N ILE A 378 -7.09 12.70 -2.71
CA ILE A 378 -6.58 14.06 -2.91
C ILE A 378 -5.08 14.13 -2.60
N SER A 379 -4.38 14.94 -3.39
CA SER A 379 -3.03 15.39 -3.12
C SER A 379 -3.05 16.90 -2.94
N MET A 380 -2.53 17.37 -1.82
CA MET A 380 -2.56 18.77 -1.42
C MET A 380 -1.28 19.11 -0.67
N ASN A 381 -0.71 20.27 -1.01
CA ASN A 381 0.47 20.80 -0.34
C ASN A 381 0.29 22.30 -0.10
N THR A 382 -0.32 22.64 1.03
CA THR A 382 -0.49 24.02 1.49
C THR A 382 0.47 24.31 2.65
N PRO A 383 0.74 25.59 2.98
CA PRO A 383 1.56 25.94 4.14
C PRO A 383 1.06 25.36 5.47
N GLU A 384 -0.25 25.10 5.58
CA GLU A 384 -0.90 24.65 6.82
C GLU A 384 -1.19 23.15 6.85
N LEU A 385 -1.29 22.48 5.69
CA LEU A 385 -1.71 21.08 5.56
C LEU A 385 -1.10 20.43 4.31
N THR A 386 -0.49 19.25 4.51
CA THR A 386 0.02 18.38 3.45
C THR A 386 -0.69 17.03 3.49
N ILE A 387 -1.30 16.62 2.39
CA ILE A 387 -1.96 15.31 2.22
C ILE A 387 -1.47 14.69 0.89
N PRO A 388 -1.04 13.42 0.86
CA PRO A 388 -0.76 12.54 1.99
C PRO A 388 0.27 13.14 2.96
N HIS A 389 0.22 12.73 4.24
CA HIS A 389 1.11 13.28 5.26
C HIS A 389 2.59 13.02 4.90
N LYS A 390 3.40 14.09 4.85
CA LYS A 390 4.79 14.07 4.35
C LYS A 390 5.69 12.96 4.91
N ALA A 391 5.54 12.63 6.19
CA ALA A 391 6.38 11.65 6.88
C ALA A 391 5.70 10.29 7.10
N MET A 392 4.55 10.03 6.48
CA MET A 392 3.83 8.76 6.71
C MET A 392 4.65 7.56 6.25
N LEU A 393 5.39 7.67 5.14
CA LEU A 393 6.16 6.57 4.54
C LEU A 393 7.44 6.23 5.31
N GLU A 394 7.83 7.05 6.28
CA GLU A 394 9.04 6.87 7.09
C GLU A 394 8.74 6.25 8.47
N ARG A 395 7.47 6.17 8.85
CA ARG A 395 7.03 5.87 10.22
C ARG A 395 6.31 4.53 10.28
N THR A 396 6.97 3.50 10.82
CA THR A 396 6.33 2.19 11.02
C THR A 396 5.10 2.26 11.93
N PHE A 397 5.13 3.10 12.98
CA PHE A 397 3.99 3.31 13.88
C PHE A 397 2.80 4.06 13.23
N VAL A 398 2.96 4.55 12.00
CA VAL A 398 1.87 5.06 11.15
C VAL A 398 1.48 4.00 10.11
N LEU A 399 2.44 3.47 9.35
CA LEU A 399 2.16 2.53 8.27
C LEU A 399 1.58 1.21 8.76
N GLN A 400 2.10 0.65 9.84
CA GLN A 400 1.63 -0.64 10.37
C GLN A 400 0.15 -0.59 10.78
N PRO A 401 -0.31 0.37 11.62
CA PRO A 401 -1.74 0.52 11.88
C PRO A 401 -2.54 0.97 10.66
N LEU A 402 -1.98 1.78 9.74
CA LEU A 402 -2.69 2.18 8.52
C LEU A 402 -3.01 0.98 7.62
N CYS A 403 -2.06 0.08 7.41
CA CYS A 403 -2.24 -1.15 6.63
C CYS A 403 -3.29 -2.10 7.22
N GLU A 404 -3.69 -1.94 8.47
CA GLU A 404 -4.79 -2.73 9.05
C GLU A 404 -6.18 -2.22 8.66
N VAL A 405 -6.30 -0.97 8.21
CA VAL A 405 -7.56 -0.29 7.86
C VAL A 405 -7.62 0.15 6.40
N LEU A 406 -6.53 -0.01 5.66
CA LEU A 406 -6.37 0.35 4.25
C LEU A 406 -6.10 -0.92 3.43
N GLY A 407 -6.71 -1.08 2.25
CA GLY A 407 -6.55 -2.30 1.45
C GLY A 407 -5.12 -2.48 0.86
N PRO A 408 -4.68 -3.72 0.58
CA PRO A 408 -3.38 -4.00 -0.04
C PRO A 408 -3.20 -3.40 -1.44
N GLU A 409 -4.29 -3.21 -2.19
CA GLU A 409 -4.27 -2.60 -3.52
C GLU A 409 -4.21 -1.07 -3.49
N TYR A 410 -4.35 -0.43 -2.32
CA TYR A 410 -4.32 1.03 -2.22
C TYR A 410 -2.93 1.55 -2.55
N VAL A 411 -2.86 2.34 -3.61
CA VAL A 411 -1.65 2.93 -4.15
C VAL A 411 -1.46 4.32 -3.57
N HIS A 412 -0.32 4.57 -2.92
CA HIS A 412 -0.04 5.88 -2.36
C HIS A 412 0.01 6.98 -3.45
N PRO A 413 -0.73 8.10 -3.32
CA PRO A 413 -0.93 9.08 -4.41
C PRO A 413 0.36 9.66 -5.01
N VAL A 414 1.43 9.80 -4.21
CA VAL A 414 2.69 10.43 -4.66
C VAL A 414 3.68 9.39 -5.18
N SER A 415 3.96 8.35 -4.40
CA SER A 415 4.92 7.30 -4.74
C SER A 415 4.37 6.30 -5.76
N ALA A 416 3.06 6.29 -6.00
CA ALA A 416 2.33 5.33 -6.83
C ALA A 416 2.72 3.86 -6.61
N GLU A 417 3.07 3.49 -5.38
CA GLU A 417 3.33 2.12 -4.95
C GLU A 417 2.33 1.76 -3.83
N PRO A 418 1.91 0.49 -3.70
CA PRO A 418 1.05 0.06 -2.61
C PRO A 418 1.61 0.45 -1.24
N VAL A 419 0.77 0.98 -0.35
CA VAL A 419 1.19 1.37 1.01
C VAL A 419 1.74 0.16 1.80
N HIS A 420 1.21 -1.03 1.52
CA HIS A 420 1.70 -2.29 2.08
C HIS A 420 3.14 -2.63 1.66
N ASP A 421 3.55 -2.25 0.45
CA ASP A 421 4.91 -2.48 -0.02
C ASP A 421 5.89 -1.53 0.68
N HIS A 422 5.50 -0.27 0.94
CA HIS A 422 6.26 0.65 1.79
C HIS A 422 6.48 0.09 3.19
N LEU A 423 5.43 -0.45 3.82
CA LEU A 423 5.56 -1.10 5.13
C LEU A 423 6.55 -2.28 5.06
N ASN A 424 6.42 -3.15 4.06
CA ASN A 424 7.33 -4.29 3.89
C ASN A 424 8.79 -3.87 3.67
N GLN A 425 9.03 -2.76 2.96
CA GLN A 425 10.37 -2.18 2.79
C GLN A 425 10.92 -1.68 4.13
N LEU A 426 10.13 -0.92 4.91
CA LEU A 426 10.54 -0.44 6.24
C LEU A 426 10.80 -1.58 7.23
N LEU A 427 10.03 -2.67 7.17
CA LEU A 427 10.23 -3.80 8.07
C LEU A 427 11.47 -4.63 7.73
N LYS A 428 11.89 -4.65 6.45
CA LYS A 428 13.10 -5.35 5.98
C LYS A 428 14.38 -4.53 6.16
N THR A 429 14.27 -3.21 6.08
CA THR A 429 15.40 -2.29 6.18
C THR A 429 15.52 -1.85 7.64
N GLN A 430 16.72 -1.78 8.22
CA GLN A 430 16.84 -1.12 9.52
C GLN A 430 16.45 0.36 9.34
N PRO A 431 15.49 0.89 10.11
CA PRO A 431 15.14 2.29 10.01
C PRO A 431 16.38 3.15 10.31
N ASP A 432 16.46 4.34 9.72
CA ASP A 432 17.51 5.29 10.08
C ASP A 432 17.45 5.55 11.59
N SER A 433 18.55 5.25 12.28
CA SER A 433 18.68 5.37 13.73
C SER A 433 18.43 6.78 14.28
N ASN A 434 18.49 7.82 13.42
CA ASN A 434 18.13 9.20 13.77
C ASN A 434 16.62 9.47 13.70
N LEU A 435 15.88 8.66 12.94
CA LEU A 435 14.43 8.73 12.79
C LEU A 435 13.77 7.76 13.74
N GLN A 436 14.13 6.48 13.78
CA GLN A 436 13.46 5.50 14.65
C GLN A 436 14.49 4.55 15.28
N GLU A 437 14.55 4.49 16.62
CA GLU A 437 15.49 3.62 17.33
C GLU A 437 15.20 2.12 17.08
N SER A 438 13.94 1.76 16.87
CA SER A 438 13.53 0.40 16.53
C SER A 438 12.20 0.38 15.81
N SER A 439 12.10 -0.39 14.73
CA SER A 439 10.84 -0.73 14.04
C SER A 439 9.94 -1.67 14.85
N ALA A 440 10.40 -2.17 16.00
CA ALA A 440 9.62 -3.07 16.84
C ALA A 440 8.44 -2.32 17.47
N LEU A 441 7.23 -2.77 17.12
CA LEU A 441 5.98 -2.33 17.72
C LEU A 441 5.32 -3.50 18.45
N LEU A 442 4.82 -3.23 19.65
CA LEU A 442 4.03 -4.19 20.41
C LEU A 442 2.55 -3.85 20.24
N SER A 443 1.78 -4.76 19.66
CA SER A 443 0.31 -4.65 19.69
C SER A 443 -0.16 -4.82 21.13
N MET A 444 -1.08 -3.99 21.59
CA MET A 444 -1.57 -4.01 22.97
C MET A 444 -3.09 -4.13 23.02
N THR A 445 -3.56 -5.04 23.88
CA THR A 445 -4.97 -5.13 24.27
C THR A 445 -5.15 -4.50 25.66
N PRO A 446 -5.81 -3.33 25.78
CA PRO A 446 -5.99 -2.68 27.07
C PRO A 446 -6.93 -3.47 27.98
N VAL A 447 -6.67 -3.46 29.28
CA VAL A 447 -7.55 -4.04 30.31
C VAL A 447 -8.07 -2.89 31.16
N SER A 448 -9.36 -2.56 31.06
CA SER A 448 -9.94 -1.33 31.65
C SER A 448 -9.64 -1.13 33.15
N ARG A 449 -9.58 -2.22 33.92
CA ARG A 449 -9.26 -2.18 35.36
C ARG A 449 -7.80 -1.83 35.64
N LEU A 450 -6.89 -2.14 34.71
CA LEU A 450 -5.44 -2.06 34.90
C LEU A 450 -4.87 -0.92 34.07
N LYS A 451 -4.27 0.07 34.73
CA LYS A 451 -3.63 1.23 34.09
C LYS A 451 -2.28 0.93 33.42
N ARG A 452 -1.91 -0.35 33.31
CA ARG A 452 -0.61 -0.78 32.78
C ARG A 452 -0.81 -1.69 31.57
N PRO A 453 0.08 -1.61 30.57
CA PRO A 453 -0.02 -2.40 29.34
C PRO A 453 0.44 -3.85 29.60
N ILE A 454 -0.45 -4.73 30.09
CA ILE A 454 -0.08 -6.12 30.42
C ILE A 454 -0.15 -7.06 29.21
N LEU A 455 -1.18 -6.92 28.39
CA LEU A 455 -1.40 -7.76 27.22
C LEU A 455 -0.73 -7.11 26.01
N GLN A 456 0.57 -7.30 25.90
CA GLN A 456 1.40 -6.83 24.79
C GLN A 456 1.91 -8.01 23.96
N TYR A 457 1.91 -7.84 22.64
CA TYR A 457 2.21 -8.88 21.68
C TYR A 457 3.15 -8.34 20.60
N ASP A 458 4.34 -8.92 20.49
CA ASP A 458 5.18 -8.74 19.31
C ASP A 458 4.57 -9.56 18.17
N MET A 459 3.87 -8.87 17.27
CA MET A 459 3.18 -9.49 16.15
C MET A 459 4.14 -9.90 15.02
N GLN A 460 5.35 -9.32 15.00
CA GLN A 460 6.31 -9.47 13.91
C GLN A 460 7.31 -10.59 14.19
N ASN A 461 7.99 -10.54 15.34
CA ASN A 461 9.05 -11.51 15.66
C ASN A 461 8.57 -12.60 16.63
N GLY A 462 7.40 -12.43 17.25
CA GLY A 462 6.89 -13.38 18.22
C GLY A 462 7.79 -13.50 19.47
N SER A 463 8.52 -12.44 19.84
CA SER A 463 9.50 -12.45 20.93
C SER A 463 8.89 -12.41 22.35
N GLN A 464 7.61 -12.74 22.50
CA GLN A 464 6.86 -12.77 23.75
C GLN A 464 6.50 -14.20 24.19
N LYS A 465 6.45 -14.41 25.51
CA LYS A 465 5.95 -15.67 26.09
C LYS A 465 4.51 -15.93 25.67
N THR A 466 4.17 -17.19 25.43
CA THR A 466 2.79 -17.62 25.24
C THR A 466 2.05 -17.55 26.58
N LEU A 467 0.90 -16.87 26.61
CA LEU A 467 0.10 -16.73 27.82
C LEU A 467 -0.73 -17.99 28.07
N ILE A 468 -0.79 -18.42 29.32
CA ILE A 468 -1.57 -19.58 29.73
C ILE A 468 -2.92 -19.13 30.29
N MET A 469 -4.01 -19.52 29.64
CA MET A 469 -5.37 -19.33 30.13
C MET A 469 -5.86 -20.62 30.80
N GLY A 470 -5.93 -20.61 32.13
CA GLY A 470 -6.37 -21.75 32.94
C GLY A 470 -7.89 -21.82 33.08
N ILE A 471 -8.47 -22.96 32.71
CA ILE A 471 -9.93 -23.18 32.77
C ILE A 471 -10.38 -23.47 34.20
N MET A 472 -11.35 -22.69 34.68
CA MET A 472 -12.05 -22.90 35.95
C MET A 472 -13.56 -23.00 35.70
N ASN A 473 -14.03 -24.22 35.42
CA ASN A 473 -15.47 -24.47 35.36
C ASN A 473 -16.10 -24.39 36.75
N THR A 474 -17.26 -23.77 36.84
CA THR A 474 -18.08 -23.65 38.07
C THR A 474 -19.38 -24.47 37.96
N THR A 475 -19.45 -25.39 37.00
CA THR A 475 -20.59 -26.30 36.83
C THR A 475 -20.56 -27.47 37.82
N PRO A 476 -21.73 -28.01 38.24
CA PRO A 476 -21.82 -29.11 39.21
C PRO A 476 -21.06 -30.37 38.81
N ASP A 477 -21.01 -30.71 37.50
CA ASP A 477 -20.40 -31.93 36.97
C ASP A 477 -18.86 -31.92 36.99
N SER A 478 -18.24 -30.78 37.33
CA SER A 478 -16.79 -30.58 37.26
C SER A 478 -16.05 -30.96 38.55
N PHE A 479 -16.78 -31.24 39.63
CA PHE A 479 -16.21 -31.50 40.95
C PHE A 479 -16.82 -32.78 41.52
N SER A 480 -15.99 -33.61 42.15
CA SER A 480 -16.30 -34.98 42.58
C SER A 480 -17.46 -35.13 43.57
N ASP A 481 -18.04 -34.04 44.06
CA ASP A 481 -19.09 -34.01 45.10
C ASP A 481 -20.38 -33.27 44.65
N GLY A 482 -20.69 -33.30 43.35
CA GLY A 482 -21.78 -32.54 42.71
C GLY A 482 -23.21 -32.94 43.10
N GLY A 483 -23.70 -32.47 44.26
CA GLY A 483 -25.11 -32.39 44.60
C GLY A 483 -25.77 -31.06 44.18
N ALA A 484 -27.10 -30.99 44.20
CA ALA A 484 -27.92 -29.84 43.79
C ALA A 484 -27.72 -28.53 44.60
N ASN A 485 -26.85 -28.52 45.62
CA ASN A 485 -26.56 -27.39 46.51
C ASN A 485 -25.07 -26.97 46.49
N TYR A 486 -24.29 -27.35 45.48
CA TYR A 486 -22.87 -27.03 45.43
C TYR A 486 -22.63 -25.51 45.23
N ARG A 487 -22.06 -24.86 46.25
CA ARG A 487 -21.49 -23.51 46.18
C ARG A 487 -20.07 -23.57 46.73
N LEU A 488 -19.10 -23.11 45.95
CA LEU A 488 -17.73 -22.94 46.43
C LEU A 488 -17.72 -21.88 47.53
N SER A 489 -17.01 -22.14 48.63
CA SER A 489 -16.70 -21.08 49.60
C SER A 489 -15.77 -20.04 48.98
N GLU A 490 -15.75 -18.82 49.51
CA GLU A 490 -14.82 -17.79 49.04
C GLU A 490 -13.37 -18.27 49.18
N GLU A 491 -13.04 -18.97 50.27
CA GLU A 491 -11.72 -19.55 50.51
C GLU A 491 -11.34 -20.60 49.47
N ASP A 492 -12.25 -21.51 49.10
CA ASP A 492 -11.99 -22.56 48.11
C ASP A 492 -11.69 -21.95 46.72
N VAL A 493 -12.45 -20.92 46.34
CA VAL A 493 -12.21 -20.18 45.09
C VAL A 493 -10.80 -19.58 45.11
N GLN A 494 -10.46 -18.85 46.18
CA GLN A 494 -9.18 -18.17 46.30
C GLN A 494 -8.00 -19.16 46.28
N GLN A 495 -8.12 -20.29 46.97
CA GLN A 495 -7.09 -21.33 46.97
C GLN A 495 -6.94 -22.01 45.61
N LYS A 496 -8.05 -22.30 44.92
CA LYS A 496 -8.01 -22.90 43.59
C LYS A 496 -7.36 -21.95 42.58
N VAL A 497 -7.69 -20.66 42.62
CA VAL A 497 -7.10 -19.65 41.75
C VAL A 497 -5.62 -19.46 42.06
N LEU A 498 -5.25 -19.40 43.35
CA LEU A 498 -3.84 -19.34 43.75
C LEU A 498 -3.05 -20.51 43.17
N ARG A 499 -3.60 -21.72 43.26
CA ARG A 499 -2.96 -22.92 42.68
C ARG A 499 -2.81 -22.82 41.16
N LEU A 500 -3.82 -22.35 40.43
CA LEU A 500 -3.72 -22.15 38.98
C LEU A 500 -2.63 -21.13 38.62
N ILE A 501 -2.50 -20.05 39.39
CA ILE A 501 -1.43 -19.05 39.21
C ILE A 501 -0.06 -19.67 39.49
N GLU A 502 0.09 -20.44 40.57
CA GLU A 502 1.33 -21.14 40.92
C GLU A 502 1.72 -22.19 39.88
N ASP A 503 0.72 -22.84 39.27
CA ASP A 503 0.90 -23.77 38.15
C ASP A 503 1.26 -23.05 36.83
N GLY A 504 1.13 -21.72 36.77
CA GLY A 504 1.59 -20.89 35.66
C GLY A 504 0.50 -20.24 34.82
N ALA A 505 -0.76 -20.17 35.29
CA ALA A 505 -1.82 -19.45 34.60
C ALA A 505 -1.60 -17.93 34.67
N ASP A 506 -1.64 -17.27 33.51
CA ASP A 506 -1.65 -15.81 33.39
C ASP A 506 -3.07 -15.24 33.42
N ILE A 507 -4.04 -16.01 32.90
CA ILE A 507 -5.46 -15.66 32.81
C ILE A 507 -6.27 -16.82 33.40
N ILE A 508 -7.28 -16.51 34.22
CA ILE A 508 -8.24 -17.50 34.72
C ILE A 508 -9.55 -17.33 33.97
N ASP A 509 -9.99 -18.38 33.29
CA ASP A 509 -11.23 -18.37 32.51
C ASP A 509 -12.34 -19.12 33.24
N ILE A 510 -13.36 -18.40 33.67
CA ILE A 510 -14.44 -18.88 34.53
C ILE A 510 -15.67 -19.15 33.67
N GLY A 511 -16.15 -20.40 33.67
CA GLY A 511 -17.31 -20.83 32.90
C GLY A 511 -18.43 -21.40 33.77
N GLY A 512 -19.61 -20.77 33.72
CA GLY A 512 -20.82 -21.21 34.42
C GLY A 512 -21.74 -22.13 33.59
N VAL A 513 -21.48 -22.23 32.28
CA VAL A 513 -22.26 -23.00 31.31
C VAL A 513 -21.38 -24.08 30.68
N SER A 514 -21.89 -25.31 30.62
CA SER A 514 -21.24 -26.35 29.82
C SER A 514 -21.51 -26.09 28.34
N THR A 515 -20.45 -25.93 27.57
CA THR A 515 -20.49 -25.81 26.10
C THR A 515 -20.29 -27.16 25.40
N ARG A 516 -20.38 -28.27 26.15
CA ARG A 516 -20.28 -29.64 25.61
C ARG A 516 -21.52 -29.95 24.74
N PRO A 517 -21.36 -30.65 23.60
CA PRO A 517 -22.50 -31.04 22.78
C PRO A 517 -23.53 -31.84 23.60
N GLY A 518 -24.77 -31.34 23.66
CA GLY A 518 -25.91 -32.00 24.32
C GLY A 518 -26.14 -31.67 25.80
N SER A 519 -25.39 -30.75 26.41
CA SER A 519 -25.70 -30.29 27.78
C SER A 519 -26.82 -29.26 27.81
N ALA A 520 -27.79 -29.40 28.72
CA ALA A 520 -28.82 -28.40 28.95
C ALA A 520 -28.18 -27.11 29.50
N ALA A 521 -28.44 -25.98 28.84
CA ALA A 521 -27.96 -24.69 29.32
C ALA A 521 -28.74 -24.29 30.60
N PRO A 522 -28.07 -23.84 31.67
CA PRO A 522 -28.74 -23.27 32.82
C PRO A 522 -29.48 -21.98 32.43
N ASP A 523 -30.46 -21.57 33.23
CA ASP A 523 -31.05 -20.25 33.06
C ASP A 523 -30.03 -19.15 33.40
N ILE A 524 -30.38 -17.89 33.14
CA ILE A 524 -29.46 -16.75 33.32
C ILE A 524 -29.14 -16.53 34.79
N ASP A 525 -30.12 -16.69 35.68
CA ASP A 525 -29.96 -16.41 37.10
C ASP A 525 -29.09 -17.50 37.78
N GLU A 526 -29.20 -18.74 37.33
CA GLU A 526 -28.35 -19.85 37.73
C GLU A 526 -26.91 -19.65 37.26
N GLU A 527 -26.69 -19.23 36.01
CA GLU A 527 -25.36 -18.90 35.53
C GLU A 527 -24.73 -17.77 36.35
N LEU A 528 -25.46 -16.67 36.58
CA LEU A 528 -25.04 -15.55 37.42
C LEU A 528 -24.64 -16.02 38.83
N ALA A 529 -25.45 -16.87 39.46
CA ALA A 529 -25.18 -17.42 40.78
C ALA A 529 -23.92 -18.31 40.82
N ARG A 530 -23.50 -18.87 39.69
CA ARG A 530 -22.28 -19.68 39.57
C ARG A 530 -21.03 -18.86 39.32
N VAL A 531 -21.11 -17.74 38.59
CA VAL A 531 -19.92 -17.00 38.14
C VAL A 531 -19.64 -15.73 38.95
N VAL A 532 -20.66 -14.93 39.27
CA VAL A 532 -20.46 -13.62 39.92
C VAL A 532 -19.79 -13.75 41.30
N PRO A 533 -20.23 -14.66 42.20
CA PRO A 533 -19.57 -14.82 43.50
C PRO A 533 -18.10 -15.25 43.40
N VAL A 534 -17.74 -15.98 42.34
CA VAL A 534 -16.36 -16.44 42.10
C VAL A 534 -15.48 -15.25 41.72
N VAL A 535 -15.95 -14.37 40.84
CA VAL A 535 -15.24 -13.13 40.49
C VAL A 535 -15.05 -12.25 41.73
N GLU A 536 -16.11 -12.05 42.51
CA GLU A 536 -16.04 -11.26 43.74
C GLU A 536 -15.04 -11.87 44.75
N ALA A 537 -15.06 -13.19 44.95
CA ALA A 537 -14.15 -13.87 45.85
C ALA A 537 -12.67 -13.69 45.44
N ILE A 538 -12.38 -13.70 44.14
CA ILE A 538 -11.03 -13.42 43.60
C ILE A 538 -10.64 -11.98 43.95
N ARG A 539 -11.52 -11.00 43.70
CA ARG A 539 -11.22 -9.58 43.93
C ARG A 539 -11.13 -9.19 45.41
N LYS A 540 -11.86 -9.87 46.30
CA LYS A 540 -11.79 -9.68 47.76
C LYS A 540 -10.56 -10.35 48.39
N CYS A 541 -9.82 -11.18 47.64
CA CYS A 541 -8.69 -11.92 48.18
C CYS A 541 -7.59 -10.98 48.67
N LYS A 542 -7.02 -11.25 49.86
CA LYS A 542 -5.89 -10.48 50.39
C LYS A 542 -4.56 -10.79 49.70
N ASN A 543 -4.47 -11.91 48.99
CA ASN A 543 -3.28 -12.26 48.23
C ASN A 543 -3.23 -11.42 46.94
N GLU A 544 -2.24 -10.54 46.82
CA GLU A 544 -2.13 -9.62 45.68
C GLU A 544 -2.04 -10.34 44.33
N LYS A 545 -1.46 -11.53 44.26
CA LYS A 545 -1.40 -12.30 42.99
C LYS A 545 -2.80 -12.71 42.54
N VAL A 546 -3.61 -13.21 43.48
CA VAL A 546 -5.00 -13.61 43.21
C VAL A 546 -5.86 -12.38 42.89
N ALA A 547 -5.78 -11.33 43.70
CA ALA A 547 -6.57 -10.12 43.50
C ALA A 547 -6.31 -9.43 42.16
N ASN A 548 -5.08 -9.51 41.64
CA ASN A 548 -4.66 -8.85 40.41
C ASN A 548 -4.64 -9.73 39.16
N VAL A 549 -4.90 -11.05 39.27
CA VAL A 549 -4.92 -11.95 38.12
C VAL A 549 -5.95 -11.50 37.08
N LEU A 550 -5.67 -11.75 35.80
CA LEU A 550 -6.64 -11.49 34.75
C LEU A 550 -7.77 -12.51 34.83
N VAL A 551 -9.01 -12.02 34.86
CA VAL A 551 -10.21 -12.87 34.94
C VAL A 551 -11.00 -12.76 33.64
N SER A 552 -11.09 -13.87 32.92
CA SER A 552 -11.93 -14.06 31.75
C SER A 552 -13.23 -14.77 32.13
N ILE A 553 -14.33 -14.41 31.46
CA ILE A 553 -15.64 -15.02 31.66
C ILE A 553 -16.07 -15.69 30.36
N ASP A 554 -16.21 -17.02 30.39
CA ASP A 554 -16.72 -17.85 29.29
C ASP A 554 -18.25 -17.77 29.29
N THR A 555 -18.79 -16.74 28.61
CA THR A 555 -20.23 -16.50 28.47
C THR A 555 -20.54 -15.83 27.14
N TYR A 556 -21.68 -16.22 26.57
CA TYR A 556 -22.27 -15.62 25.37
C TYR A 556 -23.45 -14.69 25.69
N ARG A 557 -23.73 -14.42 26.98
CA ARG A 557 -24.92 -13.69 27.43
C ARG A 557 -24.53 -12.29 27.93
N ALA A 558 -25.11 -11.26 27.33
CA ALA A 558 -24.76 -9.87 27.64
C ALA A 558 -24.99 -9.51 29.11
N LYS A 559 -26.10 -9.97 29.70
CA LYS A 559 -26.42 -9.71 31.13
C LYS A 559 -25.42 -10.36 32.08
N VAL A 560 -24.91 -11.55 31.76
CA VAL A 560 -23.89 -12.23 32.56
C VAL A 560 -22.55 -11.51 32.43
N ALA A 561 -22.16 -11.17 31.19
CA ALA A 561 -20.96 -10.38 30.92
C ALA A 561 -20.97 -9.06 31.70
N GLU A 562 -22.06 -8.29 31.65
CA GLU A 562 -22.20 -7.02 32.35
C GLU A 562 -22.03 -7.19 33.87
N LYS A 563 -22.74 -8.15 34.49
CA LYS A 563 -22.65 -8.37 35.94
C LYS A 563 -21.28 -8.84 36.39
N CYS A 564 -20.60 -9.67 35.59
CA CYS A 564 -19.25 -10.09 35.90
C CYS A 564 -18.23 -8.95 35.76
N LEU A 565 -18.37 -8.09 34.75
CA LEU A 565 -17.51 -6.89 34.59
C LEU A 565 -17.72 -5.92 35.75
N GLU A 566 -18.96 -5.70 36.20
CA GLU A 566 -19.27 -4.94 37.42
C GLU A 566 -18.62 -5.55 38.67
N ALA A 567 -18.57 -6.88 38.77
CA ALA A 567 -17.90 -7.59 39.86
C ALA A 567 -16.36 -7.57 39.77
N GLY A 568 -15.81 -7.07 38.65
CA GLY A 568 -14.37 -6.90 38.42
C GLY A 568 -13.72 -7.93 37.50
N ALA A 569 -14.48 -8.63 36.65
CA ALA A 569 -13.90 -9.38 35.54
C ALA A 569 -13.15 -8.45 34.56
N ASP A 570 -12.20 -9.01 33.81
CA ASP A 570 -11.34 -8.26 32.91
C ASP A 570 -11.64 -8.54 31.44
N ILE A 571 -11.97 -9.78 31.07
CA ILE A 571 -12.09 -10.25 29.67
C ILE A 571 -13.42 -10.97 29.50
N ILE A 572 -14.08 -10.76 28.35
CA ILE A 572 -15.24 -11.56 27.95
C ILE A 572 -14.81 -12.56 26.88
N ASN A 573 -15.08 -13.84 27.10
CA ASN A 573 -14.80 -14.92 26.17
C ASN A 573 -16.12 -15.47 25.62
N ASP A 574 -16.46 -15.07 24.38
CA ASP A 574 -17.71 -15.48 23.75
C ASP A 574 -17.46 -16.57 22.70
N ILE A 575 -17.89 -17.79 23.05
CA ILE A 575 -17.87 -18.97 22.17
C ILE A 575 -18.77 -18.85 20.93
N SER A 576 -19.64 -17.85 20.88
CA SER A 576 -20.66 -17.65 19.85
C SER A 576 -20.35 -16.53 18.86
N MET A 577 -19.25 -15.79 19.05
CA MET A 577 -18.90 -14.60 18.26
C MET A 577 -20.05 -13.59 18.12
N GLY A 578 -20.83 -13.40 19.18
CA GLY A 578 -22.01 -12.54 19.25
C GLY A 578 -23.28 -13.11 18.62
N LEU A 579 -23.26 -14.33 18.08
CA LEU A 579 -24.41 -14.92 17.39
C LEU A 579 -25.58 -15.24 18.32
N TYR A 580 -25.32 -15.54 19.59
CA TYR A 580 -26.39 -15.91 20.53
C TYR A 580 -27.03 -14.69 21.20
N ASP A 581 -26.28 -13.60 21.35
CA ASP A 581 -26.73 -12.34 21.93
C ASP A 581 -25.87 -11.18 21.40
N GLU A 582 -26.32 -10.52 20.33
CA GLU A 582 -25.56 -9.40 19.72
C GLU A 582 -25.41 -8.20 20.67
N THR A 583 -26.23 -8.09 21.73
CA THR A 583 -26.11 -6.99 22.71
C THR A 583 -24.87 -7.11 23.59
N ILE A 584 -24.15 -8.25 23.54
CA ILE A 584 -22.86 -8.42 24.20
C ILE A 584 -21.83 -7.41 23.68
N PHE A 585 -21.92 -7.01 22.42
CA PHE A 585 -21.03 -5.99 21.84
C PHE A 585 -21.26 -4.62 22.47
N ASP A 586 -22.51 -4.27 22.79
CA ASP A 586 -22.83 -3.00 23.46
C ASP A 586 -22.20 -2.97 24.87
N ILE A 587 -22.19 -4.12 25.56
CA ILE A 587 -21.53 -4.27 26.87
C ILE A 587 -20.00 -4.14 26.73
N VAL A 588 -19.39 -4.84 25.77
CA VAL A 588 -17.95 -4.77 25.52
C VAL A 588 -17.51 -3.34 25.17
N ALA A 589 -18.29 -2.63 24.35
CA ALA A 589 -18.03 -1.23 24.00
C ALA A 589 -18.18 -0.31 25.22
N LYS A 590 -19.23 -0.50 26.03
CA LYS A 590 -19.47 0.26 27.26
C LYS A 590 -18.35 0.15 28.28
N PHE A 591 -17.82 -1.07 28.50
CA PHE A 591 -16.78 -1.33 29.50
C PHE A 591 -15.35 -1.18 28.95
N GLY A 592 -15.18 -1.13 27.62
CA GLY A 592 -13.87 -1.02 26.98
C GLY A 592 -12.97 -2.25 27.19
N CYS A 593 -13.54 -3.40 27.59
CA CYS A 593 -12.79 -4.60 27.97
C CYS A 593 -12.34 -5.41 26.74
N PRO A 594 -11.30 -6.26 26.88
CA PRO A 594 -10.99 -7.28 25.89
C PRO A 594 -12.16 -8.25 25.63
N TYR A 595 -12.28 -8.67 24.39
CA TYR A 595 -13.30 -9.57 23.90
C TYR A 595 -12.69 -10.66 23.02
N ILE A 596 -12.82 -11.91 23.43
CA ILE A 596 -12.39 -13.06 22.66
C ILE A 596 -13.55 -13.49 21.76
N VAL A 597 -13.31 -13.41 20.45
CA VAL A 597 -14.26 -13.78 19.40
C VAL A 597 -13.94 -15.21 18.96
N ASN A 598 -14.72 -16.18 19.41
CA ASN A 598 -14.53 -17.57 19.03
C ASN A 598 -15.41 -17.95 17.84
N HIS A 599 -14.78 -18.45 16.78
CA HIS A 599 -15.48 -18.85 15.58
C HIS A 599 -16.31 -20.14 15.77
N THR A 600 -17.61 -20.05 15.52
CA THR A 600 -18.54 -21.18 15.54
C THR A 600 -19.60 -21.06 14.46
N ARG A 601 -20.37 -22.13 14.23
CA ARG A 601 -21.61 -22.10 13.44
C ARG A 601 -22.71 -22.86 14.16
N GLY A 602 -23.91 -22.32 14.15
CA GLY A 602 -25.06 -22.87 14.86
C GLY A 602 -24.87 -22.88 16.38
N THR A 603 -25.50 -23.86 17.04
CA THR A 603 -25.56 -24.03 18.50
C THR A 603 -24.78 -25.27 18.95
N PRO A 604 -24.49 -25.48 20.25
CA PRO A 604 -23.86 -26.71 20.74
C PRO A 604 -24.57 -28.01 20.29
N GLU A 605 -25.88 -27.97 20.04
CA GLU A 605 -26.70 -29.08 19.55
C GLU A 605 -26.59 -29.30 18.03
N THR A 606 -26.30 -28.25 17.26
CA THR A 606 -26.35 -28.27 15.78
C THR A 606 -24.99 -28.15 15.10
N MET A 607 -23.98 -27.60 15.79
CA MET A 607 -22.68 -27.27 15.22
C MET A 607 -21.96 -28.47 14.58
N SER A 608 -22.16 -29.69 15.09
CA SER A 608 -21.53 -30.89 14.53
C SER A 608 -21.99 -31.22 13.10
N LYS A 609 -23.12 -30.65 12.65
CA LYS A 609 -23.66 -30.81 11.30
C LYS A 609 -23.25 -29.68 10.34
N LEU A 610 -22.66 -28.59 10.85
CA LEU A 610 -22.37 -27.37 10.10
C LEU A 610 -20.88 -27.25 9.74
N THR A 611 -20.27 -28.38 9.36
CA THR A 611 -18.84 -28.51 9.09
C THR A 611 -18.48 -28.31 7.61
N ASN A 612 -19.42 -27.95 6.73
CA ASN A 612 -19.14 -27.71 5.32
C ASN A 612 -18.70 -26.25 5.08
N TYR A 613 -17.45 -26.02 4.68
CA TYR A 613 -16.90 -24.70 4.38
C TYR A 613 -16.68 -24.57 2.88
N GLU A 614 -17.45 -23.70 2.25
CA GLU A 614 -17.42 -23.48 0.80
C GLU A 614 -16.53 -22.30 0.43
N SER A 615 -15.98 -22.35 -0.78
CA SER A 615 -15.22 -21.25 -1.37
C SER A 615 -16.10 -20.01 -1.46
N ASN A 616 -15.48 -18.83 -1.36
CA ASN A 616 -16.18 -17.60 -1.70
C ASN A 616 -16.61 -17.63 -3.16
N THR A 617 -17.89 -17.35 -3.44
CA THR A 617 -18.45 -17.21 -4.78
C THR A 617 -18.90 -15.79 -5.09
N ASN A 618 -18.78 -14.87 -4.13
CA ASN A 618 -19.15 -13.47 -4.31
C ASN A 618 -17.95 -12.68 -4.86
N GLU A 619 -18.07 -12.18 -6.09
CA GLU A 619 -17.04 -11.40 -6.79
C GLU A 619 -16.75 -10.04 -6.12
N ASP A 620 -17.68 -9.50 -5.32
CA ASP A 620 -17.48 -8.26 -4.57
C ASP A 620 -16.63 -8.45 -3.31
N ILE A 621 -16.46 -9.70 -2.85
CA ILE A 621 -15.65 -10.04 -1.68
C ILE A 621 -14.30 -10.52 -2.16
N ILE A 622 -13.24 -9.78 -1.82
CA ILE A 622 -11.87 -10.11 -2.17
C ILE A 622 -11.14 -10.55 -0.92
N GLU A 623 -10.60 -11.76 -0.96
CA GLU A 623 -9.86 -12.35 0.14
C GLU A 623 -8.36 -12.28 -0.19
N TYR A 624 -7.61 -11.56 0.63
CA TYR A 624 -6.16 -11.49 0.55
C TYR A 624 -5.59 -12.41 1.63
N SER A 625 -5.12 -13.59 1.24
CA SER A 625 -4.44 -14.54 2.14
C SER A 625 -3.03 -14.81 1.67
N VAL A 626 -2.03 -14.44 2.47
CA VAL A 626 -0.62 -14.80 2.20
C VAL A 626 -0.27 -16.01 3.06
N THR A 627 -0.17 -17.19 2.46
CA THR A 627 0.29 -18.39 3.15
C THR A 627 1.23 -19.19 2.26
N ASP A 628 2.14 -19.95 2.89
CA ASP A 628 2.87 -21.01 2.22
C ASP A 628 1.88 -21.95 1.50
N ALA A 629 2.29 -22.61 0.43
CA ALA A 629 1.41 -23.43 -0.41
C ALA A 629 0.58 -24.45 0.41
N ILE A 630 -0.63 -24.05 0.80
CA ILE A 630 -1.59 -24.91 1.50
C ILE A 630 -2.11 -25.92 0.50
N SER A 631 -1.89 -27.20 0.79
CA SER A 631 -2.31 -28.28 -0.08
C SER A 631 -3.79 -28.61 0.13
N GLY A 632 -4.57 -28.54 -0.96
CA GLY A 632 -5.94 -29.03 -1.02
C GLY A 632 -7.02 -27.93 -0.93
N PRO A 633 -7.99 -27.91 -1.85
CA PRO A 633 -9.02 -26.86 -1.90
C PRO A 633 -9.93 -26.85 -0.66
N GLU A 634 -10.20 -28.00 -0.06
CA GLU A 634 -11.03 -28.10 1.15
C GLU A 634 -10.39 -27.38 2.36
N THR A 635 -9.07 -27.50 2.53
CA THR A 635 -8.34 -26.82 3.61
C THR A 635 -8.33 -25.32 3.40
N VAL A 636 -8.09 -24.87 2.17
CA VAL A 636 -8.14 -23.43 1.82
C VAL A 636 -9.54 -22.87 2.07
N ASN A 637 -10.59 -23.56 1.62
CA ASN A 637 -11.97 -23.13 1.83
C ASN A 637 -12.35 -23.09 3.32
N LEU A 638 -11.90 -24.06 4.11
CA LEU A 638 -12.05 -24.04 5.57
C LEU A 638 -11.41 -22.80 6.17
N LEU A 639 -10.12 -22.59 5.91
CA LEU A 639 -9.35 -21.53 6.56
C LEU A 639 -9.85 -20.15 6.15
N ASN A 640 -10.08 -19.92 4.86
CA ASN A 640 -10.65 -18.68 4.35
C ASN A 640 -12.08 -18.47 4.86
N GLY A 641 -12.91 -19.52 4.88
CA GLY A 641 -14.27 -19.45 5.42
C GLY A 641 -14.31 -19.04 6.90
N VAL A 642 -13.44 -19.63 7.73
CA VAL A 642 -13.28 -19.25 9.15
C VAL A 642 -12.85 -17.79 9.28
N CYS A 643 -11.85 -17.36 8.50
CA CYS A 643 -11.35 -15.98 8.55
C CYS A 643 -12.40 -14.96 8.08
N ARG A 644 -13.13 -15.28 7.01
CA ARG A 644 -14.21 -14.46 6.45
C ARG A 644 -15.36 -14.28 7.44
N GLU A 645 -15.79 -15.37 8.08
CA GLU A 645 -16.88 -15.33 9.06
C GLU A 645 -16.48 -14.56 10.32
N LEU A 646 -15.27 -14.76 10.84
CA LEU A 646 -14.72 -13.95 11.92
C LEU A 646 -14.68 -12.46 11.55
N SER A 647 -14.16 -12.14 10.36
CA SER A 647 -14.06 -10.77 9.88
C SER A 647 -15.43 -10.09 9.79
N SER A 648 -16.43 -10.79 9.26
CA SER A 648 -17.80 -10.29 9.18
C SER A 648 -18.39 -9.98 10.55
N GLN A 649 -18.19 -10.85 11.55
CA GLN A 649 -18.72 -10.61 12.90
C GLN A 649 -17.97 -9.51 13.64
N ILE A 650 -16.66 -9.41 13.48
CA ILE A 650 -15.86 -8.34 14.09
C ILE A 650 -16.29 -6.98 13.52
N LEU A 651 -16.53 -6.89 12.22
CA LEU A 651 -17.05 -5.67 11.59
C LEU A 651 -18.41 -5.25 12.19
N LYS A 652 -19.31 -6.20 12.50
CA LYS A 652 -20.55 -5.88 13.23
C LYS A 652 -20.28 -5.37 14.64
N ALA A 653 -19.34 -5.95 15.37
CA ALA A 653 -18.94 -5.45 16.69
C ALA A 653 -18.46 -3.98 16.61
N PHE A 654 -17.76 -3.60 15.54
CA PHE A 654 -17.31 -2.21 15.34
C PHE A 654 -18.46 -1.23 15.16
N THR A 655 -19.52 -1.63 14.46
CA THR A 655 -20.75 -0.80 14.37
C THR A 655 -21.44 -0.57 15.72
N ARG A 656 -21.13 -1.38 16.74
CA ARG A 656 -21.60 -1.25 18.12
C ARG A 656 -20.60 -0.51 19.03
N GLY A 657 -19.52 0.03 18.47
CA GLY A 657 -18.52 0.80 19.19
C GLY A 657 -17.36 0.00 19.77
N VAL A 658 -17.32 -1.32 19.54
CA VAL A 658 -16.14 -2.14 19.90
C VAL A 658 -14.96 -1.71 19.02
N ARG A 659 -13.77 -1.60 19.61
CA ARG A 659 -12.55 -1.19 18.89
C ARG A 659 -11.67 -2.40 18.59
N LYS A 660 -10.89 -2.34 17.51
CA LYS A 660 -10.05 -3.46 17.07
C LYS A 660 -9.05 -3.90 18.14
N TRP A 661 -8.47 -2.97 18.89
CA TRP A 661 -7.54 -3.27 19.99
C TRP A 661 -8.18 -4.04 21.17
N GLN A 662 -9.51 -4.16 21.23
CA GLN A 662 -10.19 -4.98 22.24
C GLN A 662 -10.30 -6.45 21.81
N ILE A 663 -10.10 -6.76 20.54
CA ILE A 663 -10.43 -8.09 19.99
C ILE A 663 -9.25 -9.05 20.15
N ILE A 664 -9.56 -10.27 20.59
CA ILE A 664 -8.69 -11.45 20.53
C ILE A 664 -9.44 -12.48 19.68
N VAL A 665 -8.79 -13.13 18.73
CA VAL A 665 -9.45 -14.09 17.82
C VAL A 665 -9.17 -15.53 18.24
N ASP A 666 -10.19 -16.38 18.19
CA ASP A 666 -10.05 -17.83 18.33
C ASP A 666 -10.72 -18.53 17.14
N PRO A 667 -10.01 -19.35 16.34
CA PRO A 667 -10.60 -20.07 15.21
C PRO A 667 -11.59 -21.18 15.64
N GLY A 668 -11.75 -21.43 16.94
CA GLY A 668 -12.80 -22.26 17.51
C GLY A 668 -12.55 -23.75 17.31
N ILE A 669 -11.46 -24.29 17.86
CA ILE A 669 -11.17 -25.73 17.81
C ILE A 669 -12.31 -26.53 18.44
N GLY A 670 -12.88 -27.45 17.66
CA GLY A 670 -13.99 -28.32 18.05
C GLY A 670 -15.39 -27.68 17.91
N PHE A 671 -15.50 -26.44 17.43
CA PHE A 671 -16.77 -25.76 17.22
C PHE A 671 -17.11 -25.74 15.72
N ALA A 672 -18.12 -26.49 15.29
CA ALA A 672 -18.44 -26.65 13.86
C ALA A 672 -17.27 -27.06 12.95
N LYS A 673 -16.35 -27.88 13.48
CA LYS A 673 -15.24 -28.50 12.73
C LYS A 673 -15.16 -30.00 13.00
N ASN A 674 -14.93 -30.78 11.97
CA ASN A 674 -14.62 -32.22 12.08
C ASN A 674 -13.14 -32.44 12.48
N MET A 675 -12.71 -33.70 12.61
CA MET A 675 -11.34 -34.01 13.03
C MET A 675 -10.26 -33.47 12.10
N SER A 676 -10.37 -33.68 10.77
CA SER A 676 -9.37 -33.21 9.81
C SER A 676 -9.30 -31.68 9.77
N GLN A 677 -10.44 -31.00 9.90
CA GLN A 677 -10.52 -29.55 9.95
C GLN A 677 -9.87 -28.96 11.21
N ASN A 678 -10.05 -29.61 12.38
CA ASN A 678 -9.36 -29.18 13.60
C ASN A 678 -7.84 -29.29 13.48
N LEU A 679 -7.35 -30.37 12.87
CA LEU A 679 -5.92 -30.55 12.59
C LEU A 679 -5.42 -29.51 11.58
N ALA A 680 -6.18 -29.25 10.52
CA ALA A 680 -5.84 -28.24 9.52
C ALA A 680 -5.70 -26.84 10.13
N ILE A 681 -6.62 -26.44 11.01
CA ILE A 681 -6.53 -25.17 11.74
C ILE A 681 -5.27 -25.14 12.62
N LEU A 682 -5.01 -26.21 13.40
CA LEU A 682 -3.81 -26.27 14.24
C LEU A 682 -2.50 -26.21 13.45
N SER A 683 -2.47 -26.75 12.23
CA SER A 683 -1.30 -26.73 11.35
C SER A 683 -1.10 -25.40 10.62
N HIS A 684 -2.14 -24.57 10.51
CA HIS A 684 -2.15 -23.37 9.66
C HIS A 684 -2.80 -22.16 10.36
N THR A 685 -2.73 -22.09 11.69
CA THR A 685 -3.32 -20.96 12.46
C THR A 685 -2.69 -19.61 12.07
N ASN A 686 -1.46 -19.61 11.56
CA ASN A 686 -0.76 -18.42 11.08
C ASN A 686 -1.52 -17.66 9.98
N ILE A 687 -2.45 -18.29 9.25
CA ILE A 687 -3.30 -17.61 8.26
C ILE A 687 -4.06 -16.43 8.86
N LEU A 688 -4.50 -16.52 10.13
CA LEU A 688 -5.19 -15.43 10.82
C LEU A 688 -4.32 -14.16 10.91
N LYS A 689 -2.99 -14.29 10.91
CA LYS A 689 -2.08 -13.13 10.93
C LYS A 689 -1.92 -12.48 9.55
N ASN A 690 -2.25 -13.20 8.48
CA ASN A 690 -1.96 -12.84 7.09
C ASN A 690 -3.21 -12.84 6.20
N TYR A 691 -4.39 -12.73 6.82
CA TYR A 691 -5.67 -12.68 6.12
C TYR A 691 -6.27 -11.28 6.26
N SER A 692 -6.70 -10.73 5.13
CA SER A 692 -7.57 -9.58 5.08
C SER A 692 -8.65 -9.76 4.02
N VAL A 693 -9.74 -9.02 4.18
CA VAL A 693 -10.90 -9.10 3.28
C VAL A 693 -11.38 -7.71 2.95
N GLU A 694 -11.74 -7.52 1.69
CA GLU A 694 -12.37 -6.31 1.18
C GLU A 694 -13.75 -6.66 0.62
N ASN A 695 -14.74 -5.83 0.93
CA ASN A 695 -16.04 -5.86 0.29
C ASN A 695 -16.18 -4.59 -0.55
N ARG A 696 -15.99 -4.72 -1.87
CA ARG A 696 -16.01 -3.60 -2.81
C ARG A 696 -17.37 -2.93 -2.89
N ALA A 697 -18.45 -3.70 -2.79
CA ALA A 697 -19.81 -3.16 -2.80
C ALA A 697 -20.11 -2.31 -1.55
N ALA A 698 -19.55 -2.68 -0.40
CA ALA A 698 -19.72 -1.95 0.86
C ALA A 698 -18.63 -0.89 1.12
N GLY A 699 -17.54 -0.87 0.33
CA GLY A 699 -16.39 0.00 0.56
C GLY A 699 -15.63 -0.30 1.88
N SER A 700 -15.79 -1.52 2.42
CA SER A 700 -15.24 -1.89 3.72
C SER A 700 -14.04 -2.83 3.57
N TYR A 701 -12.97 -2.55 4.30
CA TYR A 701 -11.78 -3.40 4.39
C TYR A 701 -11.53 -3.80 5.84
N PHE A 702 -11.06 -5.03 6.05
CA PHE A 702 -10.68 -5.51 7.37
C PHE A 702 -9.52 -6.51 7.29
N ALA A 703 -8.49 -6.28 8.10
CA ALA A 703 -7.40 -7.21 8.31
C ALA A 703 -7.48 -7.88 9.68
N LEU A 704 -7.31 -9.21 9.71
CA LEU A 704 -7.09 -9.95 10.96
C LEU A 704 -5.66 -9.76 11.50
N THR A 705 -4.74 -9.30 10.65
CA THR A 705 -3.39 -8.87 11.06
C THR A 705 -3.48 -7.87 12.22
N GLY A 706 -2.56 -8.04 13.19
CA GLY A 706 -2.52 -7.24 14.41
C GLY A 706 -3.31 -7.80 15.60
N LEU A 707 -4.24 -8.73 15.36
CA LEU A 707 -5.06 -9.31 16.42
C LEU A 707 -4.35 -10.47 17.16
N PRO A 708 -4.40 -10.50 18.50
CA PRO A 708 -3.92 -11.64 19.27
C PRO A 708 -4.75 -12.89 18.99
N ILE A 709 -4.12 -14.07 19.10
CA ILE A 709 -4.73 -15.34 18.72
C ILE A 709 -4.77 -16.23 19.97
N LEU A 710 -5.95 -16.75 20.27
CA LEU A 710 -6.18 -17.74 21.32
C LEU A 710 -6.50 -19.10 20.69
N ILE A 711 -5.94 -20.18 21.26
CA ILE A 711 -6.25 -21.55 20.84
C ILE A 711 -6.68 -22.40 22.04
N GLY A 712 -7.90 -22.96 21.96
CA GLY A 712 -8.46 -23.87 22.96
C GLY A 712 -8.62 -25.31 22.47
N ALA A 713 -7.53 -26.10 22.44
CA ALA A 713 -7.56 -27.51 22.02
C ALA A 713 -7.67 -28.53 23.18
N SER A 714 -7.56 -28.08 24.43
CA SER A 714 -7.39 -28.95 25.60
C SER A 714 -8.53 -29.95 25.81
N ARG A 715 -8.16 -31.24 25.96
CA ARG A 715 -9.05 -32.39 26.23
C ARG A 715 -10.18 -32.62 25.21
N LYS A 716 -10.15 -31.97 24.06
CA LYS A 716 -11.20 -32.05 23.01
C LYS A 716 -11.34 -33.48 22.47
N ARG A 717 -12.54 -33.82 21.98
CA ARG A 717 -12.93 -35.18 21.56
C ARG A 717 -12.03 -35.75 20.46
N PHE A 718 -11.66 -34.94 19.48
CA PHE A 718 -10.85 -35.39 18.34
C PHE A 718 -9.48 -35.92 18.76
N LEU A 719 -8.89 -35.38 19.84
CA LEU A 719 -7.65 -35.90 20.42
C LEU A 719 -7.84 -37.31 20.96
N GLY A 720 -8.94 -37.54 21.68
CA GLY A 720 -9.29 -38.87 22.18
C GLY A 720 -9.47 -39.89 21.06
N THR A 721 -10.03 -39.49 19.92
CA THR A 721 -10.15 -40.35 18.74
C THR A 721 -8.80 -40.67 18.11
N LEU A 722 -7.83 -39.74 18.11
CA LEU A 722 -6.51 -39.96 17.51
C LEU A 722 -5.61 -40.89 18.33
N ILE A 723 -5.77 -40.91 19.65
CA ILE A 723 -4.94 -41.72 20.57
C ILE A 723 -5.72 -42.85 21.24
N ASP A 724 -6.93 -43.15 20.76
CA ASP A 724 -7.84 -44.15 21.32
C ASP A 724 -8.09 -43.99 22.85
N GLU A 725 -8.21 -42.74 23.32
CA GLU A 725 -8.42 -42.40 24.73
C GLU A 725 -9.80 -41.75 24.98
N PRO A 726 -10.80 -42.51 25.46
CA PRO A 726 -12.14 -41.99 25.71
C PRO A 726 -12.23 -41.04 26.90
N VAL A 727 -11.33 -41.14 27.88
CA VAL A 727 -11.35 -40.32 29.10
C VAL A 727 -10.66 -38.98 28.86
N ALA A 728 -11.43 -37.89 28.94
CA ALA A 728 -10.93 -36.54 28.64
C ALA A 728 -9.72 -36.12 29.52
N ALA A 729 -9.69 -36.54 30.79
CA ALA A 729 -8.61 -36.22 31.72
C ALA A 729 -7.26 -36.86 31.35
N ASN A 730 -7.25 -37.96 30.60
CA ASN A 730 -6.03 -38.68 30.23
C ASN A 730 -5.36 -38.10 28.96
N ARG A 731 -5.95 -37.06 28.36
CA ARG A 731 -5.49 -36.47 27.08
C ARG A 731 -4.41 -35.40 27.24
N ALA A 732 -3.71 -35.35 28.38
CA ALA A 732 -2.75 -34.30 28.68
C ALA A 732 -1.58 -34.27 27.67
N PHE A 733 -1.00 -35.42 27.32
CA PHE A 733 0.09 -35.49 26.34
C PHE A 733 -0.35 -35.09 24.93
N ALA A 734 -1.53 -35.55 24.48
CA ALA A 734 -2.10 -35.13 23.20
C ALA A 734 -2.38 -33.61 23.19
N THR A 735 -2.84 -33.06 24.32
CA THR A 735 -2.98 -31.60 24.48
C THR A 735 -1.63 -30.89 24.37
N GLY A 736 -0.58 -31.45 25.00
CA GLY A 736 0.78 -30.93 24.87
C GLY A 736 1.23 -30.79 23.41
N ALA A 737 1.00 -31.82 22.59
CA ALA A 737 1.29 -31.76 21.15
C ALA A 737 0.55 -30.61 20.44
N THR A 738 -0.73 -30.39 20.77
CA THR A 738 -1.49 -29.26 20.20
C THR A 738 -1.01 -27.90 20.69
N VAL A 739 -0.57 -27.79 21.94
CA VAL A 739 -0.01 -26.55 22.50
C VAL A 739 1.29 -26.22 21.77
N THR A 740 2.20 -27.18 21.62
CA THR A 740 3.44 -27.00 20.84
C THR A 740 3.16 -26.53 19.41
N ALA A 741 2.21 -27.17 18.72
CA ALA A 741 1.80 -26.75 17.37
C ALA A 741 1.20 -25.34 17.36
N SER A 742 0.37 -25.00 18.35
CA SER A 742 -0.23 -23.67 18.47
C SER A 742 0.84 -22.58 18.65
N VAL A 743 1.84 -22.83 19.49
CA VAL A 743 2.96 -21.91 19.72
C VAL A 743 3.77 -21.71 18.43
N GLN A 744 4.08 -22.80 17.72
CA GLN A 744 4.77 -22.76 16.42
C GLN A 744 4.01 -21.92 15.39
N GLN A 745 2.68 -22.05 15.34
CA GLN A 745 1.83 -21.28 14.42
C GLN A 745 1.54 -19.86 14.90
N GLY A 746 2.16 -19.43 16.01
CA GLY A 746 2.09 -18.05 16.50
C GLY A 746 0.88 -17.72 17.36
N ALA A 747 0.24 -18.70 18.00
CA ALA A 747 -0.81 -18.45 19.00
C ALA A 747 -0.26 -17.69 20.20
N HIS A 748 -0.94 -16.63 20.62
CA HIS A 748 -0.49 -15.78 21.73
C HIS A 748 -0.99 -16.27 23.09
N ILE A 749 -2.14 -16.95 23.09
CA ILE A 749 -2.78 -17.50 24.29
C ILE A 749 -3.18 -18.95 24.03
N VAL A 750 -2.92 -19.84 24.99
CA VAL A 750 -3.44 -21.21 24.95
C VAL A 750 -4.37 -21.46 26.13
N ARG A 751 -5.56 -21.99 25.84
CA ARG A 751 -6.60 -22.27 26.85
C ARG A 751 -6.59 -23.73 27.26
N VAL A 752 -6.28 -24.01 28.53
CA VAL A 752 -5.92 -25.35 29.02
C VAL A 752 -6.55 -25.72 30.37
N HIS A 753 -6.83 -27.01 30.56
CA HIS A 753 -7.28 -27.57 31.84
C HIS A 753 -6.08 -27.88 32.76
N ASP A 754 -5.07 -28.56 32.22
CA ASP A 754 -3.89 -29.03 32.96
C ASP A 754 -2.79 -27.96 32.93
N VAL A 755 -2.98 -26.89 33.71
CA VAL A 755 -2.14 -25.67 33.65
C VAL A 755 -0.65 -25.97 33.79
N LYS A 756 -0.24 -26.64 34.85
CA LYS A 756 1.18 -26.91 35.13
C LYS A 756 1.93 -27.60 33.98
N PRO A 757 1.50 -28.79 33.51
CA PRO A 757 2.21 -29.45 32.42
C PRO A 757 2.13 -28.65 31.11
N MET A 758 1.03 -27.93 30.86
CA MET A 758 0.91 -27.14 29.63
C MET A 758 1.74 -25.86 29.66
N ALA A 759 1.94 -25.24 30.82
CA ALA A 759 2.86 -24.12 30.99
C ALA A 759 4.33 -24.55 30.76
N GLU A 760 4.69 -25.76 31.21
CA GLU A 760 6.01 -26.35 30.92
C GLU A 760 6.18 -26.64 29.42
N VAL A 761 5.16 -27.20 28.76
CA VAL A 761 5.17 -27.42 27.30
C VAL A 761 5.29 -26.11 26.54
N ALA A 762 4.49 -25.11 26.89
CA ALA A 762 4.52 -23.80 26.24
C ALA A 762 5.88 -23.13 26.40
N ARG A 763 6.50 -23.20 27.59
CA ARG A 763 7.84 -22.67 27.84
C ARG A 763 8.90 -23.32 26.94
N VAL A 764 8.85 -24.64 26.77
CA VAL A 764 9.78 -25.34 25.88
C VAL A 764 9.50 -25.00 24.42
N ALA A 765 8.24 -24.93 24.01
CA ALA A 765 7.86 -24.54 22.65
C ALA A 765 8.27 -23.09 22.33
N ASP A 766 8.09 -22.17 23.27
CA ASP A 766 8.55 -20.79 23.17
C ASP A 766 10.08 -20.74 23.01
N ALA A 767 10.85 -21.52 23.78
CA ALA A 767 12.30 -21.60 23.60
C ALA A 767 12.71 -22.12 22.21
N ILE A 768 11.95 -23.07 21.64
CA ILE A 768 12.22 -23.64 20.31
C ILE A 768 11.85 -22.66 19.18
N TYR A 769 10.69 -22.03 19.25
CA TYR A 769 10.11 -21.29 18.12
C TYR A 769 10.22 -19.77 18.23
N ARG A 770 10.47 -19.23 19.43
CA ARG A 770 10.52 -17.79 19.73
C ARG A 770 11.86 -17.32 20.29
N ASN A 771 12.77 -18.24 20.62
CA ASN A 771 14.10 -17.95 21.20
C ASN A 771 14.03 -17.16 22.53
N ILE A 772 13.08 -17.50 23.39
CA ILE A 772 12.87 -16.86 24.71
C ILE A 772 13.03 -17.83 25.89
#